data_AF-A0A6M3J2I4-F1
#
_entry.id   AF-A0A6M3J2I4-F1
#
_cell.length_a   1.000
_cell.length_b   1.000
_cell.length_c   1.000
_cell.angle_alpha   90.00
_cell.angle_beta   90.00
_cell.angle_gamma   90.00
#
_symmetry.space_group_name_H-M   'P 1'
#
loop_
_entity.id
_entity.type
_entity.pdbx_description
1 polymer ?
#
loop_
_entity_poly.entity_id
_entity_poly.type
_entity_poly.pdbx_seq_one_letter_code
_entity_poly.pdbx_strand_id
1 'polypeptide(L)'
;MGKVPLALCDSCPLKDAPLVPPRGLREFADLVLVGEAPGRDEVRRRQVFIGRSGQLLQRCLDALDLKSIWITNAALCYCEDVDDKEPASYCCRARLFEEIKRKNPKIVVTLGNIPTNAVLGGGITGITARRGKTVLSEELGAKVLPTFHPAAILRRAAMYPDFAMDLQKAAYEIQGPPPEEAAREEEMPPAKATNDFREALAAAEASGYAILDLETSGFSYSQDRILCIVIGTEQGVFVLKQGAVYDPEFAVAFQACRARWVGHGSKFDKAFMKAQLGVSVDFTLDTLLAHYAFDERGGIHDLKQVCARMFDAPDWEGDITKYLTKPKTDSYALLPKGALYRYAAFDGYYTRRLADVLIKRLKRAPAQRGLVKNLLVPASNALADVEVRGIRVDLARAETTRVAWSQELRRLEVRLAEAAGVAGDMNPRSTKQVGAYLFDALGLPEVRGRSTDKDVLAILESRYGSQIPFLGILREHRHLAKLLGTYIVGLQKRAEGDRIHTNFLLFGTVTGRLSSRNPNLQNLPSDPGDPYGSQIRDLYIASEGMSLIYLDYSQAELRMIATLSEDPFLIDVYQKGGDLHNETSIELFGPNFTPRERFFAKTVNFGLPYGRSAAAIASDVNLPGLSRAQAEEFITRYFERIPRVVQWIEETKKTVRAQGYVESRTGRRRRFPLRTDDIIAEVERQSVNFLAQSGASDTTLTSLIHMHHELAGRAHVLLTVHDSVLLECPTEHVEEVAKEGVAIMERTGEELWGSLVPFKASAEVGERWGSLRELEL
;
A
#
# COMPACT_ATOMS: atom_id res chain seq x y z
N MET A 1 20.64 -33.03 -40.19
CA MET A 1 20.81 -32.60 -38.77
C MET A 1 20.13 -31.24 -38.66
N GLY A 2 19.17 -31.09 -37.75
CA GLY A 2 18.48 -29.82 -37.54
C GLY A 2 19.45 -28.70 -37.13
N LYS A 3 19.03 -27.46 -37.32
CA LYS A 3 19.79 -26.22 -37.03
C LYS A 3 20.44 -26.18 -35.64
N VAL A 4 19.83 -26.82 -34.65
CA VAL A 4 20.33 -26.94 -33.28
C VAL A 4 20.30 -28.42 -32.89
N PRO A 5 21.43 -29.01 -32.43
CA PRO A 5 21.44 -30.38 -31.95
C PRO A 5 20.42 -30.60 -30.83
N LEU A 6 19.71 -31.74 -30.89
CA LEU A 6 18.67 -32.15 -29.91
C LEU A 6 17.41 -31.28 -29.88
N ALA A 7 17.29 -30.24 -30.71
CA ALA A 7 16.06 -29.46 -30.85
C ALA A 7 15.22 -29.94 -32.02
N LEU A 8 13.89 -29.83 -31.90
CA LEU A 8 12.92 -30.12 -32.96
C LEU A 8 12.81 -28.93 -33.92
N CYS A 9 13.91 -28.60 -34.62
CA CYS A 9 13.97 -27.40 -35.46
C CYS A 9 13.03 -27.43 -36.66
N ASP A 10 12.78 -28.61 -37.25
CA ASP A 10 12.01 -28.72 -38.50
C ASP A 10 10.52 -28.39 -38.32
N SER A 11 10.00 -28.62 -37.11
CA SER A 11 8.63 -28.31 -36.70
C SER A 11 8.51 -27.01 -35.89
N CYS A 12 9.61 -26.27 -35.73
CA CYS A 12 9.63 -25.05 -34.92
C CYS A 12 9.13 -23.84 -35.71
N PRO A 13 8.30 -22.95 -35.12
CA PRO A 13 7.89 -21.71 -35.80
C PRO A 13 9.08 -20.79 -36.11
N LEU A 14 10.19 -20.93 -35.39
CA LEU A 14 11.41 -20.12 -35.54
C LEU A 14 12.52 -20.82 -36.35
N LYS A 15 12.19 -21.81 -37.18
CA LYS A 15 13.17 -22.60 -37.95
C LYS A 15 14.10 -21.75 -38.81
N ASP A 16 13.61 -20.64 -39.37
CA ASP A 16 14.37 -19.74 -40.25
C ASP A 16 14.93 -18.50 -39.53
N ALA A 17 14.56 -18.26 -38.27
CA ALA A 17 14.95 -17.06 -37.53
C ALA A 17 16.41 -17.08 -37.04
N PRO A 18 17.13 -15.95 -36.93
CA PRO A 18 18.54 -15.97 -36.53
C PRO A 18 18.73 -16.54 -35.11
N LEU A 19 19.78 -17.36 -34.94
CA LEU A 19 20.13 -18.01 -33.68
C LEU A 19 21.21 -17.23 -32.91
N VAL A 20 21.06 -17.15 -31.60
CA VAL A 20 22.08 -16.64 -30.68
C VAL A 20 22.47 -17.73 -29.68
N PRO A 21 23.75 -18.13 -29.63
CA PRO A 21 24.20 -19.21 -28.75
C PRO A 21 24.27 -18.78 -27.28
N PRO A 22 24.28 -19.74 -26.32
CA PRO A 22 24.51 -19.46 -24.90
C PRO A 22 25.87 -18.81 -24.61
N ARG A 23 26.02 -18.24 -23.41
CA ARG A 23 27.23 -17.54 -22.94
C ARG A 23 27.70 -18.07 -21.57
N GLY A 24 29.01 -18.33 -21.45
CA GLY A 24 29.72 -18.57 -20.18
C GLY A 24 31.13 -19.11 -20.42
N LEU A 25 32.04 -18.90 -19.46
CA LEU A 25 33.48 -19.14 -19.66
C LEU A 25 33.95 -20.55 -19.23
N ARG A 26 33.13 -21.28 -18.46
CA ARG A 26 33.53 -22.53 -17.81
C ARG A 26 32.72 -23.72 -18.31
N GLU A 27 33.36 -24.88 -18.24
CA GLU A 27 32.71 -26.16 -18.53
C GLU A 27 31.57 -26.46 -17.54
N PHE A 28 31.81 -26.20 -16.25
CA PHE A 28 30.84 -26.30 -15.15
C PHE A 28 30.37 -24.91 -14.69
N ALA A 29 29.13 -24.81 -14.23
CA ALA A 29 28.53 -23.56 -13.74
C ALA A 29 27.75 -23.78 -12.45
N ASP A 30 28.07 -23.06 -11.37
CA ASP A 30 27.30 -23.12 -10.12
C ASP A 30 25.87 -22.57 -10.30
N LEU A 31 25.74 -21.54 -11.14
CA LEU A 31 24.48 -20.90 -11.51
C LEU A 31 24.24 -21.01 -13.01
N VAL A 32 23.06 -21.51 -13.39
CA VAL A 32 22.55 -21.39 -14.77
C VAL A 32 21.36 -20.44 -14.83
N LEU A 33 21.43 -19.41 -15.66
CA LEU A 33 20.34 -18.48 -15.95
C LEU A 33 19.67 -18.84 -17.28
N VAL A 34 18.34 -18.90 -17.29
CA VAL A 34 17.55 -19.26 -18.47
C VAL A 34 16.57 -18.13 -18.82
N GLY A 35 16.83 -17.44 -19.92
CA GLY A 35 15.93 -16.43 -20.52
C GLY A 35 14.88 -17.02 -21.45
N GLU A 36 14.02 -16.17 -22.01
CA GLU A 36 12.96 -16.58 -22.94
C GLU A 36 13.52 -16.90 -24.34
N ALA A 37 13.93 -15.85 -25.06
CA ALA A 37 14.45 -15.87 -26.42
C ALA A 37 15.31 -14.62 -26.67
N PRO A 38 16.23 -14.62 -27.65
CA PRO A 38 17.08 -13.48 -27.93
C PRO A 38 16.32 -12.25 -28.43
N GLY A 39 16.82 -11.07 -28.08
CA GLY A 39 16.34 -9.78 -28.62
C GLY A 39 17.08 -9.31 -29.88
N ARG A 40 16.62 -8.22 -30.50
CA ARG A 40 17.25 -7.65 -31.72
C ARG A 40 18.73 -7.30 -31.54
N ASP A 41 19.10 -6.72 -30.39
CA ASP A 41 20.49 -6.38 -30.10
C ASP A 41 21.37 -7.63 -29.95
N GLU A 42 20.81 -8.70 -29.39
CA GLU A 42 21.48 -9.97 -29.17
C GLU A 42 21.78 -10.69 -30.48
N VAL A 43 20.84 -10.63 -31.44
CA VAL A 43 21.06 -11.10 -32.82
C VAL A 43 22.19 -10.33 -33.49
N ARG A 44 22.17 -9.00 -33.39
CA ARG A 44 23.18 -8.13 -34.04
C ARG A 44 24.59 -8.41 -33.56
N ARG A 45 24.79 -8.65 -32.26
CA ARG A 45 26.13 -8.92 -31.70
C ARG A 45 26.40 -10.41 -31.44
N ARG A 46 25.46 -11.30 -31.78
CA ARG A 46 25.53 -12.76 -31.57
C ARG A 46 25.87 -13.15 -30.13
N GLN A 47 25.30 -12.44 -29.15
CA GLN A 47 25.54 -12.68 -27.73
C GLN A 47 24.24 -12.46 -26.94
N VAL A 48 23.89 -13.40 -26.05
CA VAL A 48 22.70 -13.29 -25.19
C VAL A 48 22.85 -12.25 -24.09
N PHE A 49 21.74 -11.64 -23.66
CA PHE A 49 21.66 -10.69 -22.54
C PHE A 49 22.67 -9.53 -22.60
N ILE A 50 22.75 -8.85 -23.75
CA ILE A 50 23.58 -7.64 -23.93
C ILE A 50 22.77 -6.35 -24.13
N GLY A 51 21.47 -6.46 -24.40
CA GLY A 51 20.56 -5.31 -24.50
C GLY A 51 20.27 -4.69 -23.13
N ARG A 52 19.31 -3.76 -23.07
CA ARG A 52 18.93 -3.07 -21.81
C ARG A 52 18.58 -4.04 -20.67
N SER A 53 17.83 -5.11 -20.95
CA SER A 53 17.49 -6.15 -19.98
C SER A 53 18.71 -6.93 -19.50
N GLY A 54 19.67 -7.17 -20.39
CA GLY A 54 20.95 -7.82 -20.10
C GLY A 54 21.86 -6.99 -19.22
N GLN A 55 21.94 -5.68 -19.47
CA GLN A 55 22.70 -4.76 -18.63
C GLN A 55 22.15 -4.70 -17.21
N LEU A 56 20.82 -4.69 -17.05
CA LEU A 56 20.17 -4.76 -15.74
C LEU A 56 20.51 -6.06 -15.00
N LEU A 57 20.42 -7.21 -15.69
CA LEU A 57 20.79 -8.51 -15.14
C LEU A 57 22.26 -8.52 -14.71
N GLN A 58 23.17 -8.07 -15.57
CA GLN A 58 24.61 -8.05 -15.29
C GLN A 58 24.92 -7.24 -14.03
N ARG A 59 24.35 -6.03 -13.89
CA ARG A 59 24.52 -5.21 -12.67
C ARG A 59 24.11 -5.94 -11.39
N CYS A 60 23.07 -6.77 -11.44
CA CYS A 60 22.64 -7.55 -10.29
C CYS A 60 23.61 -8.69 -10.01
N LEU A 61 24.10 -9.38 -11.04
CA LEU A 61 25.05 -10.48 -10.89
C LEU A 61 26.42 -10.00 -10.37
N ASP A 62 26.88 -8.83 -10.80
CA ASP A 62 28.14 -8.23 -10.36
C ASP A 62 28.13 -7.95 -8.84
N ALA A 63 26.94 -7.72 -8.25
CA ALA A 63 26.78 -7.49 -6.82
C ALA A 63 26.85 -8.77 -5.96
N LEU A 64 26.75 -9.96 -6.56
CA LEU A 64 26.66 -11.24 -5.85
C LEU A 64 28.00 -11.98 -5.72
N ASP A 65 29.07 -11.45 -6.33
CA ASP A 65 30.42 -12.06 -6.41
C ASP A 65 30.40 -13.55 -6.82
N LEU A 66 29.51 -13.90 -7.76
CA LEU A 66 29.40 -15.26 -8.28
C LEU A 66 30.42 -15.50 -9.39
N LYS A 67 31.31 -16.48 -9.20
CA LYS A 67 32.45 -16.76 -10.10
C LYS A 67 32.14 -17.68 -11.27
N SER A 68 30.98 -18.36 -11.25
CA SER A 68 30.67 -19.45 -12.20
C SER A 68 29.20 -19.38 -12.65
N ILE A 69 28.95 -18.60 -13.70
CA ILE A 69 27.62 -18.33 -14.24
C ILE A 69 27.56 -18.74 -15.72
N TRP A 70 26.52 -19.49 -16.07
CA TRP A 70 26.15 -19.81 -17.46
C TRP A 70 24.80 -19.19 -17.80
N ILE A 71 24.67 -18.61 -18.98
CA ILE A 71 23.45 -17.93 -19.43
C ILE A 71 22.99 -18.55 -20.76
N THR A 72 21.76 -19.03 -20.81
CA THR A 72 21.12 -19.60 -22.00
C THR A 72 19.69 -19.07 -22.15
N ASN A 73 19.01 -19.42 -23.25
CA ASN A 73 17.60 -19.15 -23.47
C ASN A 73 16.81 -20.45 -23.66
N ALA A 74 15.52 -20.40 -23.31
CA ALA A 74 14.59 -21.50 -23.52
C ALA A 74 14.37 -21.74 -25.04
N ALA A 75 14.31 -20.69 -25.84
CA ALA A 75 14.47 -20.75 -27.29
C ALA A 75 15.74 -20.00 -27.74
N LEU A 76 16.57 -20.60 -28.60
CA LEU A 76 17.83 -19.96 -29.06
C LEU A 76 17.65 -19.01 -30.26
N CYS A 77 16.48 -19.04 -30.91
CA CYS A 77 16.19 -18.25 -32.08
C CYS A 77 15.43 -16.97 -31.72
N TYR A 78 15.73 -15.87 -32.40
CA TYR A 78 15.00 -14.61 -32.30
C TYR A 78 13.52 -14.81 -32.64
N CYS A 79 12.66 -14.15 -31.88
CA CYS A 79 11.22 -14.26 -31.99
C CYS A 79 10.61 -12.87 -32.14
N GLU A 80 10.02 -12.58 -33.28
CA GLU A 80 9.34 -11.31 -33.53
C GLU A 80 7.90 -11.34 -33.01
N ASP A 81 7.17 -12.41 -33.33
CA ASP A 81 5.85 -12.67 -32.77
C ASP A 81 5.98 -13.22 -31.34
N VAL A 82 5.20 -12.70 -30.39
CA VAL A 82 5.26 -13.14 -29.00
C VAL A 82 4.63 -14.53 -28.85
N ASP A 83 3.65 -14.87 -29.66
CA ASP A 83 2.88 -16.12 -29.56
C ASP A 83 3.72 -17.35 -29.96
N ASP A 84 4.77 -17.16 -30.75
CA ASP A 84 5.69 -18.21 -31.18
C ASP A 84 6.74 -18.60 -30.13
N LYS A 85 6.95 -17.77 -29.10
CA LYS A 85 8.03 -17.97 -28.12
C LYS A 85 7.84 -19.24 -27.30
N GLU A 86 6.63 -19.47 -26.80
CA GLU A 86 6.33 -20.62 -25.95
C GLU A 86 6.42 -21.94 -26.75
N PRO A 87 5.78 -22.09 -27.92
CA PRO A 87 5.98 -23.25 -28.80
C PRO A 87 7.46 -23.50 -29.15
N ALA A 88 8.22 -22.45 -29.49
CA ALA A 88 9.64 -22.57 -29.80
C ALA A 88 10.47 -23.05 -28.60
N SER A 89 10.11 -22.63 -27.37
CA SER A 89 10.78 -23.06 -26.16
C SER A 89 10.62 -24.57 -25.90
N TYR A 90 9.44 -25.13 -26.18
CA TYR A 90 9.21 -26.58 -26.10
C TYR A 90 9.99 -27.34 -27.18
N CYS A 91 10.07 -26.81 -28.41
CA CYS A 91 10.88 -27.41 -29.48
C CYS A 91 12.38 -27.47 -29.10
N CYS A 92 12.87 -26.50 -28.34
CA CYS A 92 14.26 -26.41 -27.90
C CYS A 92 14.51 -27.08 -26.53
N ARG A 93 13.51 -27.73 -25.92
CA ARG A 93 13.56 -28.22 -24.54
C ARG A 93 14.59 -29.34 -24.32
N ALA A 94 14.63 -30.35 -25.18
CA ALA A 94 15.57 -31.47 -25.02
C ALA A 94 17.03 -30.98 -25.04
N ARG A 95 17.34 -30.04 -25.94
CA ARG A 95 18.61 -29.30 -25.96
C ARG A 95 18.88 -28.54 -24.66
N LEU A 96 17.89 -27.80 -24.14
CA LEU A 96 18.04 -27.03 -22.90
C LEU A 96 18.41 -27.93 -21.72
N PHE A 97 17.72 -29.07 -21.60
CA PHE A 97 17.92 -30.02 -20.51
C PHE A 97 19.31 -30.64 -20.57
N GLU A 98 19.74 -31.04 -21.76
CA GLU A 98 21.09 -31.57 -21.97
C GLU A 98 22.16 -30.51 -21.64
N GLU A 99 21.97 -29.26 -22.06
CA GLU A 99 22.86 -28.15 -21.71
C GLU A 99 22.97 -27.96 -20.20
N ILE A 100 21.84 -27.89 -19.49
CA ILE A 100 21.80 -27.70 -18.04
C ILE A 100 22.48 -28.87 -17.32
N LYS A 101 22.16 -30.11 -17.67
CA LYS A 101 22.74 -31.31 -17.06
C LYS A 101 24.27 -31.34 -17.20
N ARG A 102 24.79 -30.99 -18.37
CA ARG A 102 26.24 -30.90 -18.61
C ARG A 102 26.93 -29.85 -17.75
N LYS A 103 26.24 -28.76 -17.40
CA LYS A 103 26.79 -27.72 -16.51
C LYS A 103 26.82 -28.12 -15.04
N ASN A 104 26.04 -29.13 -14.65
CA ASN A 104 25.90 -29.63 -13.28
C ASN A 104 25.71 -28.52 -12.23
N PRO A 105 24.68 -27.65 -12.37
CA PRO A 105 24.52 -26.51 -11.51
C PRO A 105 23.99 -26.86 -10.13
N LYS A 106 24.40 -26.08 -9.13
CA LYS A 106 23.76 -26.08 -7.80
C LYS A 106 22.34 -25.52 -7.90
N ILE A 107 22.14 -24.50 -8.75
CA ILE A 107 20.85 -23.87 -8.97
C ILE A 107 20.65 -23.35 -10.39
N VAL A 108 19.42 -23.47 -10.87
CA VAL A 108 18.94 -22.91 -12.14
C VAL A 108 17.97 -21.78 -11.85
N VAL A 109 18.19 -20.59 -12.42
CA VAL A 109 17.29 -19.44 -12.29
C VAL A 109 16.57 -19.20 -13.62
N THR A 110 15.25 -19.32 -13.62
CA THR A 110 14.41 -19.09 -14.81
C THR A 110 13.83 -17.69 -14.81
N LEU A 111 13.97 -16.96 -15.93
CA LEU A 111 13.61 -15.55 -16.05
C LEU A 111 12.26 -15.40 -16.78
N GLY A 112 11.15 -15.36 -16.05
CA GLY A 112 9.80 -15.22 -16.59
C GLY A 112 9.03 -16.53 -16.79
N ASN A 113 7.83 -16.45 -17.35
CA ASN A 113 6.91 -17.59 -17.46
C ASN A 113 7.45 -18.69 -18.38
N ILE A 114 7.89 -18.30 -19.59
CA ILE A 114 8.27 -19.24 -20.65
C ILE A 114 9.41 -20.17 -20.22
N PRO A 115 10.58 -19.68 -19.75
CA PRO A 115 11.64 -20.56 -19.30
C PRO A 115 11.24 -21.37 -18.07
N THR A 116 10.40 -20.83 -17.19
CA THR A 116 9.87 -21.57 -16.02
C THR A 116 8.99 -22.74 -16.46
N ASN A 117 8.07 -22.53 -17.40
CA ASN A 117 7.19 -23.58 -17.94
C ASN A 117 8.00 -24.62 -18.74
N ALA A 118 9.00 -24.19 -19.51
CA ALA A 118 9.86 -25.11 -20.25
C ALA A 118 10.65 -26.04 -19.32
N VAL A 119 11.11 -25.54 -18.17
CA VAL A 119 11.91 -26.29 -17.19
C VAL A 119 11.07 -27.10 -16.20
N LEU A 120 10.05 -26.50 -15.58
CA LEU A 120 9.26 -27.14 -14.52
C LEU A 120 7.94 -27.75 -15.00
N GLY A 121 7.48 -27.41 -16.20
CA GLY A 121 6.14 -27.75 -16.67
C GLY A 121 5.02 -27.01 -15.92
N GLY A 122 3.78 -27.31 -16.32
CA GLY A 122 2.57 -26.90 -15.59
C GLY A 122 1.89 -25.60 -16.04
N GLY A 123 2.23 -25.05 -17.22
CA GLY A 123 1.42 -24.06 -17.94
C GLY A 123 1.00 -22.83 -17.11
N ILE A 124 1.91 -22.23 -16.34
CA ILE A 124 1.56 -21.15 -15.43
C ILE A 124 1.25 -19.87 -16.23
N THR A 125 0.16 -19.21 -15.87
CA THR A 125 -0.16 -17.85 -16.30
C THR A 125 0.21 -16.86 -15.18
N GLY A 126 1.47 -16.39 -15.16
CA GLY A 126 1.93 -15.34 -14.25
C GLY A 126 2.97 -15.77 -13.23
N ILE A 127 4.20 -15.27 -13.40
CA ILE A 127 5.38 -15.67 -12.64
C ILE A 127 5.31 -15.30 -11.14
N THR A 128 4.47 -14.33 -10.78
CA THR A 128 4.33 -13.81 -9.41
C THR A 128 4.02 -14.92 -8.39
N ALA A 129 3.25 -15.94 -8.78
CA ALA A 129 2.86 -17.03 -7.88
C ALA A 129 3.97 -18.07 -7.62
N ARG A 130 5.00 -18.13 -8.48
CA ARG A 130 6.11 -19.10 -8.33
C ARG A 130 7.46 -18.46 -8.03
N ARG A 131 7.64 -17.16 -8.28
CA ARG A 131 8.94 -16.53 -8.08
C ARG A 131 9.39 -16.57 -6.62
N GLY A 132 10.70 -16.64 -6.40
CA GLY A 132 11.30 -16.62 -5.05
C GLY A 132 11.19 -17.94 -4.29
N LYS A 133 10.41 -18.93 -4.78
CA LYS A 133 10.33 -20.28 -4.22
C LYS A 133 11.26 -21.21 -4.98
N THR A 134 12.18 -21.86 -4.27
CA THR A 134 13.05 -22.88 -4.85
C THR A 134 12.28 -24.19 -4.99
N VAL A 135 12.38 -24.85 -6.15
CA VAL A 135 11.72 -26.13 -6.44
C VAL A 135 12.77 -27.12 -6.93
N LEU A 136 12.79 -28.33 -6.40
CA LEU A 136 13.64 -29.39 -6.92
C LEU A 136 13.04 -29.94 -8.22
N SER A 137 13.77 -29.87 -9.32
CA SER A 137 13.39 -30.52 -10.58
C SER A 137 14.02 -31.91 -10.63
N GLU A 138 13.21 -32.96 -10.46
CA GLU A 138 13.67 -34.35 -10.54
C GLU A 138 14.29 -34.66 -11.90
N GLU A 139 13.69 -34.14 -12.98
CA GLU A 139 14.18 -34.38 -14.35
C GLU A 139 15.55 -33.76 -14.62
N LEU A 140 15.85 -32.60 -14.02
CA LEU A 140 17.15 -31.94 -14.11
C LEU A 140 18.14 -32.40 -13.03
N GLY A 141 17.66 -32.94 -11.92
CA GLY A 141 18.47 -33.20 -10.73
C GLY A 141 19.01 -31.93 -10.07
N ALA A 142 18.35 -30.78 -10.27
CA ALA A 142 18.82 -29.47 -9.81
C ALA A 142 17.68 -28.65 -9.20
N LYS A 143 18.03 -27.76 -8.26
CA LYS A 143 17.12 -26.74 -7.72
C LYS A 143 16.82 -25.70 -8.80
N VAL A 144 15.57 -25.28 -8.90
CA VAL A 144 15.09 -24.26 -9.84
C VAL A 144 14.44 -23.13 -9.07
N LEU A 145 14.88 -21.89 -9.32
CA LEU A 145 14.34 -20.68 -8.72
C LEU A 145 13.76 -19.77 -9.82
N PRO A 146 12.43 -19.72 -9.96
CA PRO A 146 11.79 -18.79 -10.87
C PRO A 146 11.91 -17.33 -10.40
N THR A 147 12.06 -16.38 -11.33
CA THR A 147 12.00 -14.95 -11.04
C THR A 147 11.49 -14.13 -12.24
N PHE A 148 11.33 -12.82 -12.06
CA PHE A 148 10.92 -11.90 -13.11
C PHE A 148 11.95 -11.83 -14.25
N HIS A 149 11.48 -11.72 -15.48
CA HIS A 149 12.37 -11.38 -16.60
C HIS A 149 12.83 -9.91 -16.47
N PRO A 150 14.12 -9.58 -16.66
CA PRO A 150 14.63 -8.21 -16.50
C PRO A 150 13.91 -7.16 -17.37
N ALA A 151 13.42 -7.56 -18.55
CA ALA A 151 12.63 -6.68 -19.41
C ALA A 151 11.28 -6.25 -18.78
N ALA A 152 10.68 -7.08 -17.92
CA ALA A 152 9.47 -6.70 -17.18
C ALA A 152 9.79 -5.65 -16.11
N ILE A 153 10.97 -5.72 -15.50
CA ILE A 153 11.45 -4.77 -14.49
C ILE A 153 11.69 -3.40 -15.13
N LEU A 154 12.26 -3.35 -16.33
CA LEU A 154 12.41 -2.09 -17.08
C LEU A 154 11.05 -1.42 -17.38
N ARG A 155 9.99 -2.22 -17.57
CA ARG A 155 8.62 -1.69 -17.74
C ARG A 155 7.96 -1.33 -16.41
N ARG A 156 8.36 -1.98 -15.31
CA ARG A 156 7.79 -1.84 -13.97
C ARG A 156 8.89 -1.91 -12.92
N ALA A 157 9.55 -0.79 -12.67
CA ALA A 157 10.70 -0.69 -11.78
C ALA A 157 10.44 -1.22 -10.35
N ALA A 158 9.18 -1.17 -9.88
CA ALA A 158 8.76 -1.69 -8.58
C ALA A 158 9.03 -3.21 -8.38
N MET A 159 9.23 -3.96 -9.47
CA MET A 159 9.60 -5.40 -9.44
C MET A 159 11.08 -5.64 -9.15
N TYR A 160 11.93 -4.61 -9.22
CA TYR A 160 13.38 -4.76 -9.05
C TYR A 160 13.80 -5.36 -7.69
N PRO A 161 13.28 -4.91 -6.52
CA PRO A 161 13.74 -5.44 -5.24
C PRO A 161 13.49 -6.95 -5.12
N ASP A 162 12.34 -7.39 -5.61
CA ASP A 162 11.96 -8.80 -5.65
C ASP A 162 12.90 -9.63 -6.53
N PHE A 163 13.23 -9.12 -7.71
CA PHE A 163 14.21 -9.75 -8.59
C PHE A 163 15.60 -9.83 -7.96
N ALA A 164 16.08 -8.73 -7.36
CA ALA A 164 17.38 -8.69 -6.70
C ALA A 164 17.45 -9.68 -5.52
N MET A 165 16.39 -9.76 -4.71
CA MET A 165 16.29 -10.72 -3.61
C MET A 165 16.25 -12.17 -4.09
N ASP A 166 15.55 -12.47 -5.18
CA ASP A 166 15.56 -13.81 -5.77
C ASP A 166 16.98 -14.21 -6.23
N LEU A 167 17.71 -13.28 -6.86
CA LEU A 167 19.09 -13.53 -7.24
C LEU A 167 20.02 -13.68 -6.02
N GLN A 168 19.79 -12.90 -4.95
CA GLN A 168 20.51 -13.07 -3.69
C GLN A 168 20.26 -14.46 -3.07
N LYS A 169 19.01 -14.94 -3.11
CA LYS A 169 18.66 -16.29 -2.68
C LYS A 169 19.39 -17.35 -3.50
N ALA A 170 19.52 -17.16 -4.81
CA ALA A 170 20.34 -18.05 -5.64
C ALA A 170 21.82 -18.03 -5.24
N ALA A 171 22.37 -16.87 -4.84
CA ALA A 171 23.73 -16.79 -4.32
C ALA A 171 23.87 -17.54 -2.99
N TYR A 172 22.89 -17.44 -2.08
CA TYR A 172 22.89 -18.20 -0.82
C TYR A 172 22.85 -19.71 -1.02
N GLU A 173 22.13 -20.20 -2.02
CA GLU A 173 22.13 -21.63 -2.37
C GLU A 173 23.51 -22.12 -2.85
N ILE A 174 24.34 -21.22 -3.36
CA ILE A 174 25.69 -21.53 -3.84
C ILE A 174 26.74 -21.40 -2.74
N GLN A 175 26.63 -20.33 -1.92
CA GLN A 175 27.64 -19.88 -0.96
C GLN A 175 27.30 -20.24 0.50
N GLY A 176 26.04 -20.59 0.80
CA GLY A 176 25.46 -20.69 2.13
C GLY A 176 24.86 -19.34 2.60
N PRO A 177 23.69 -19.33 3.27
CA PRO A 177 23.15 -18.10 3.86
C PRO A 177 24.02 -17.65 5.05
N PRO A 178 23.94 -16.37 5.45
CA PRO A 178 24.48 -15.92 6.74
C PRO A 178 23.97 -16.82 7.87
N PRO A 179 24.75 -17.08 8.94
CA PRO A 179 24.31 -17.94 10.05
C PRO A 179 22.98 -17.52 10.70
N GLU A 180 22.65 -16.24 10.61
CA GLU A 180 21.39 -15.66 11.11
C GLU A 180 20.17 -15.92 10.19
N GLU A 181 20.39 -16.34 8.95
CA GLU A 181 19.37 -16.66 7.93
C GLU A 181 19.38 -18.16 7.57
N ALA A 182 20.24 -18.96 8.18
CA ALA A 182 20.34 -20.39 7.91
C ALA A 182 19.05 -21.14 8.28
N ALA A 183 18.54 -21.92 7.33
CA ALA A 183 17.39 -22.79 7.54
C ALA A 183 17.72 -23.85 8.61
N ARG A 184 16.84 -23.98 9.60
CA ARG A 184 16.68 -25.21 10.37
C ARG A 184 15.39 -25.83 9.84
N GLU A 185 15.52 -26.94 9.14
CA GLU A 185 14.38 -27.78 8.77
C GLU A 185 13.81 -28.36 10.06
N GLU A 186 12.71 -27.78 10.55
CA GLU A 186 11.86 -28.45 11.52
C GLU A 186 10.57 -28.81 10.79
N GLU A 187 10.33 -30.10 10.55
CA GLU A 187 9.11 -30.63 9.92
C GLU A 187 7.83 -30.28 10.71
N MET A 188 7.95 -30.01 12.01
CA MET A 188 6.87 -29.52 12.87
C MET A 188 7.43 -28.67 14.02
N PRO A 189 6.84 -27.50 14.32
CA PRO A 189 7.25 -26.69 15.45
C PRO A 189 6.96 -27.42 16.77
N PRO A 190 7.80 -27.25 17.81
CA PRO A 190 7.49 -27.77 19.15
C PRO A 190 6.24 -27.06 19.69
N ALA A 191 5.09 -27.72 19.60
CA ALA A 191 3.80 -27.12 19.91
C ALA A 191 2.93 -28.00 20.81
N LYS A 192 2.19 -27.35 21.73
CA LYS A 192 1.30 -27.99 22.70
C LYS A 192 -0.07 -27.32 22.68
N ALA A 193 -1.10 -28.06 22.24
CA ALA A 193 -2.48 -27.61 22.37
C ALA A 193 -3.03 -27.92 23.78
N THR A 194 -3.34 -26.89 24.57
CA THR A 194 -3.64 -27.03 26.01
C THR A 194 -4.87 -26.23 26.45
N ASN A 195 -5.45 -26.61 27.59
CA ASN A 195 -6.39 -25.77 28.34
C ASN A 195 -5.70 -25.03 29.50
N ASP A 196 -4.46 -25.38 29.82
CA ASP A 196 -3.70 -24.76 30.90
C ASP A 196 -3.07 -23.46 30.40
N PHE A 197 -3.82 -22.36 30.51
CA PHE A 197 -3.32 -21.04 30.13
C PHE A 197 -2.26 -20.52 31.11
N ARG A 198 -2.21 -21.01 32.35
CA ARG A 198 -1.24 -20.55 33.36
C ARG A 198 0.17 -20.99 33.01
N GLU A 199 0.33 -22.24 32.54
CA GLU A 199 1.59 -22.74 32.01
C GLU A 199 2.09 -21.86 30.85
N ALA A 200 1.21 -21.54 29.89
CA ALA A 200 1.57 -20.73 28.73
C ALA A 200 1.97 -19.29 29.11
N LEU A 201 1.25 -18.66 30.05
CA LEU A 201 1.58 -17.33 30.56
C LEU A 201 2.89 -17.34 31.36
N ALA A 202 3.15 -18.35 32.18
CA ALA A 202 4.42 -18.48 32.89
C ALA A 202 5.60 -18.65 31.93
N ALA A 203 5.44 -19.44 30.86
CA ALA A 203 6.44 -19.57 29.81
C ALA A 203 6.66 -18.26 29.03
N ALA A 204 5.60 -17.47 28.84
CA ALA A 204 5.67 -16.14 28.22
C ALA A 204 6.47 -15.16 29.09
N GLU A 205 6.25 -15.14 30.41
CA GLU A 205 6.99 -14.29 31.35
C GLU A 205 8.47 -14.71 31.49
N ALA A 206 8.74 -16.01 31.43
CA ALA A 206 10.11 -16.52 31.45
C ALA A 206 10.87 -16.20 30.15
N SER A 207 10.17 -15.84 29.08
CA SER A 207 10.76 -15.46 27.79
C SER A 207 11.06 -13.95 27.75
N GLY A 208 12.15 -13.55 27.09
CA GLY A 208 12.45 -12.12 26.91
C GLY A 208 11.36 -11.33 26.17
N TYR A 209 10.54 -12.03 25.37
CA TYR A 209 9.28 -11.60 24.78
C TYR A 209 8.47 -12.85 24.39
N ALA A 210 7.17 -12.69 24.14
CA ALA A 210 6.27 -13.77 23.71
C ALA A 210 5.45 -13.34 22.49
N ILE A 211 5.17 -14.31 21.61
CA ILE A 211 4.25 -14.09 20.48
C ILE A 211 2.83 -14.25 20.96
N LEU A 212 1.95 -13.32 20.57
CA LEU A 212 0.51 -13.46 20.68
C LEU A 212 -0.09 -13.42 19.28
N ASP A 213 -0.94 -14.39 19.01
CA ASP A 213 -1.69 -14.54 17.75
C ASP A 213 -3.04 -15.24 18.03
N LEU A 214 -4.04 -15.06 17.17
CA LEU A 214 -5.35 -15.69 17.35
C LEU A 214 -6.03 -16.13 16.05
N GLU A 215 -6.85 -17.17 16.19
CA GLU A 215 -7.71 -17.67 15.12
C GLU A 215 -9.17 -17.38 15.43
N THR A 216 -9.93 -16.90 14.45
CA THR A 216 -11.32 -16.49 14.64
C THR A 216 -12.26 -17.18 13.66
N SER A 217 -13.57 -17.15 13.95
CA SER A 217 -14.58 -17.60 12.98
C SER A 217 -14.76 -16.66 11.78
N GLY A 218 -14.19 -15.46 11.82
CA GLY A 218 -14.30 -14.42 10.80
C GLY A 218 -13.66 -13.10 11.25
N PHE A 219 -13.96 -12.00 10.58
CA PHE A 219 -13.25 -10.72 10.77
C PHE A 219 -13.97 -9.70 11.65
N SER A 220 -15.23 -9.93 12.03
CA SER A 220 -16.00 -8.99 12.84
C SER A 220 -15.85 -9.32 14.32
N TYR A 221 -15.19 -8.45 15.09
CA TYR A 221 -15.01 -8.70 16.53
C TYR A 221 -16.33 -8.66 17.32
N SER A 222 -17.43 -8.17 16.75
CA SER A 222 -18.76 -8.18 17.38
C SER A 222 -19.61 -9.42 17.02
N GLN A 223 -19.38 -10.04 15.86
CA GLN A 223 -20.20 -11.16 15.34
C GLN A 223 -19.46 -12.51 15.36
N ASP A 224 -18.15 -12.48 15.19
CA ASP A 224 -17.31 -13.67 15.18
C ASP A 224 -16.83 -14.03 16.59
N ARG A 225 -16.09 -15.14 16.73
CA ARG A 225 -15.54 -15.60 18.01
C ARG A 225 -14.10 -16.06 17.86
N ILE A 226 -13.34 -15.95 18.96
CA ILE A 226 -12.00 -16.53 19.07
C ILE A 226 -12.13 -18.06 19.17
N LEU A 227 -11.38 -18.77 18.32
CA LEU A 227 -11.34 -20.23 18.24
C LEU A 227 -10.16 -20.81 19.03
N CYS A 228 -9.02 -20.12 19.00
CA CYS A 228 -7.87 -20.37 19.85
C CYS A 228 -6.96 -19.15 19.94
N ILE A 229 -6.15 -19.10 20.99
CA ILE A 229 -5.07 -18.12 21.17
C ILE A 229 -3.73 -18.86 21.11
N VAL A 230 -2.74 -18.28 20.46
CA VAL A 230 -1.39 -18.81 20.34
C VAL A 230 -0.44 -17.99 21.19
N ILE A 231 0.37 -18.67 22.01
CA ILE A 231 1.45 -18.08 22.78
C ILE A 231 2.78 -18.73 22.35
N GLY A 232 3.57 -18.00 21.57
CA GLY A 232 4.88 -18.47 21.08
C GLY A 232 6.03 -18.03 21.98
N THR A 233 6.80 -18.98 22.51
CA THR A 233 7.87 -18.74 23.50
C THR A 233 9.19 -19.36 23.04
N GLU A 234 10.27 -19.19 23.82
CA GLU A 234 11.53 -19.91 23.59
C GLU A 234 11.41 -21.41 23.86
N GLN A 235 10.45 -21.81 24.70
CA GLN A 235 10.22 -23.20 25.09
C GLN A 235 9.33 -23.95 24.08
N GLY A 236 8.74 -23.24 23.13
CA GLY A 236 7.80 -23.76 22.15
C GLY A 236 6.53 -22.93 22.03
N VAL A 237 5.56 -23.45 21.28
CA VAL A 237 4.29 -22.78 20.98
C VAL A 237 3.15 -23.42 21.75
N PHE A 238 2.41 -22.62 22.52
CA PHE A 238 1.19 -23.06 23.20
C PHE A 238 -0.02 -22.63 22.40
N VAL A 239 -0.90 -23.58 22.06
CA VAL A 239 -2.19 -23.29 21.42
C VAL A 239 -3.29 -23.47 22.46
N LEU A 240 -3.77 -22.35 22.99
CA LEU A 240 -4.85 -22.31 23.97
C LEU A 240 -6.18 -22.60 23.27
N LYS A 241 -6.78 -23.73 23.63
CA LYS A 241 -8.08 -24.14 23.07
C LYS A 241 -9.16 -23.15 23.53
N GLN A 242 -10.26 -23.09 22.77
CA GLN A 242 -11.41 -22.23 23.10
C GLN A 242 -11.89 -22.31 24.55
N GLY A 243 -11.86 -23.50 25.17
CA GLY A 243 -12.24 -23.67 26.57
C GLY A 243 -11.35 -22.90 27.57
N ALA A 244 -10.06 -22.74 27.27
CA ALA A 244 -9.17 -21.91 28.08
C ALA A 244 -9.34 -20.42 27.81
N VAL A 245 -9.60 -20.04 26.55
CA VAL A 245 -9.77 -18.63 26.15
C VAL A 245 -10.95 -17.98 26.87
N TYR A 246 -12.06 -18.71 27.00
CA TYR A 246 -13.27 -18.25 27.68
C TYR A 246 -13.38 -18.75 29.13
N ASP A 247 -12.27 -19.22 29.71
CA ASP A 247 -12.23 -19.49 31.14
C ASP A 247 -12.38 -18.15 31.90
N PRO A 248 -13.25 -18.06 32.93
CA PRO A 248 -13.45 -16.82 33.69
C PRO A 248 -12.17 -16.24 34.31
N GLU A 249 -11.17 -17.08 34.59
CA GLU A 249 -9.90 -16.66 35.18
C GLU A 249 -8.87 -16.23 34.12
N PHE A 250 -9.09 -16.54 32.83
CA PHE A 250 -8.13 -16.24 31.77
C PHE A 250 -7.86 -14.75 31.64
N ALA A 251 -8.92 -13.92 31.57
CA ALA A 251 -8.76 -12.48 31.41
C ALA A 251 -7.95 -11.84 32.55
N VAL A 252 -8.21 -12.28 33.79
CA VAL A 252 -7.49 -11.82 34.99
C VAL A 252 -6.03 -12.27 34.94
N ALA A 253 -5.78 -13.55 34.64
CA ALA A 253 -4.42 -14.09 34.55
C ALA A 253 -3.62 -13.44 33.42
N PHE A 254 -4.24 -13.23 32.26
CA PHE A 254 -3.60 -12.58 31.11
C PHE A 254 -3.23 -11.14 31.44
N GLN A 255 -4.13 -10.35 32.06
CA GLN A 255 -3.82 -8.97 32.45
C GLN A 255 -2.73 -8.89 33.54
N ALA A 256 -2.60 -9.91 34.39
CA ALA A 256 -1.53 -9.99 35.38
C ALA A 256 -0.16 -10.32 34.76
N CYS A 257 -0.15 -10.97 33.59
CA CYS A 257 1.06 -11.39 32.89
C CYS A 257 1.90 -10.18 32.46
N ARG A 258 3.19 -10.20 32.80
CA ARG A 258 4.16 -9.13 32.49
C ARG A 258 4.99 -9.40 31.24
N ALA A 259 4.61 -10.38 30.43
CA ALA A 259 5.29 -10.69 29.19
C ALA A 259 5.28 -9.50 28.22
N ARG A 260 6.36 -9.38 27.44
CA ARG A 260 6.43 -8.42 26.33
C ARG A 260 5.82 -9.06 25.10
N TRP A 261 4.66 -8.59 24.68
CA TRP A 261 3.93 -9.16 23.55
C TRP A 261 4.46 -8.66 22.20
N VAL A 262 4.55 -9.60 21.25
CA VAL A 262 4.93 -9.39 19.86
C VAL A 262 3.93 -10.10 18.96
N GLY A 263 3.57 -9.52 17.83
CA GLY A 263 2.62 -10.14 16.90
C GLY A 263 2.99 -9.93 15.44
N HIS A 264 2.12 -10.37 14.54
CA HIS A 264 2.19 -10.11 13.11
C HIS A 264 0.84 -9.55 12.64
N GLY A 265 0.76 -8.25 12.36
CA GLY A 265 -0.54 -7.61 12.12
C GLY A 265 -1.37 -7.50 13.41
N SER A 266 -0.69 -7.21 14.53
CA SER A 266 -1.14 -7.40 15.91
C SER A 266 -2.35 -6.55 16.33
N LYS A 267 -2.71 -5.58 15.49
CA LYS A 267 -3.90 -4.74 15.69
C LYS A 267 -5.18 -5.57 15.67
N PHE A 268 -5.24 -6.58 14.79
CA PHE A 268 -6.38 -7.49 14.71
C PHE A 268 -6.55 -8.26 16.02
N ASP A 269 -5.45 -8.80 16.54
CA ASP A 269 -5.42 -9.56 17.79
C ASP A 269 -5.87 -8.71 18.98
N LYS A 270 -5.30 -7.50 19.10
CA LYS A 270 -5.68 -6.53 20.13
C LYS A 270 -7.18 -6.21 20.09
N ALA A 271 -7.72 -5.97 18.89
CA ALA A 271 -9.13 -5.63 18.72
C ALA A 271 -10.07 -6.75 19.21
N PHE A 272 -9.79 -8.01 18.85
CA PHE A 272 -10.58 -9.17 19.30
C PHE A 272 -10.45 -9.42 20.80
N MET A 273 -9.23 -9.35 21.35
CA MET A 273 -8.99 -9.51 22.79
C MET A 273 -9.78 -8.47 23.61
N LYS A 274 -9.78 -7.21 23.16
CA LYS A 274 -10.50 -6.13 23.82
C LYS A 274 -12.02 -6.31 23.72
N ALA A 275 -12.52 -6.53 22.51
CA ALA A 275 -13.95 -6.61 22.25
C ALA A 275 -14.63 -7.82 22.90
N GLN A 276 -13.96 -8.98 22.92
CA GLN A 276 -14.58 -10.23 23.39
C GLN A 276 -14.22 -10.63 24.80
N LEU A 277 -12.99 -10.32 25.25
CA LEU A 277 -12.48 -10.77 26.54
C LEU A 277 -12.34 -9.61 27.54
N GLY A 278 -12.56 -8.36 27.11
CA GLY A 278 -12.31 -7.18 27.95
C GLY A 278 -10.84 -7.01 28.32
N VAL A 279 -9.93 -7.65 27.57
CA VAL A 279 -8.49 -7.64 27.84
C VAL A 279 -7.82 -6.58 26.97
N SER A 280 -7.12 -5.65 27.60
CA SER A 280 -6.22 -4.74 26.90
C SER A 280 -4.83 -5.36 26.82
N VAL A 281 -4.28 -5.44 25.61
CA VAL A 281 -2.91 -5.87 25.35
C VAL A 281 -2.24 -4.84 24.46
N ASP A 282 -1.08 -4.33 24.88
CA ASP A 282 -0.24 -3.49 24.03
C ASP A 282 0.95 -4.30 23.54
N PHE A 283 1.11 -4.30 22.22
CA PHE A 283 2.24 -4.96 21.58
C PHE A 283 3.48 -4.06 21.67
N THR A 284 4.62 -4.66 21.95
CA THR A 284 5.92 -3.98 21.97
C THR A 284 6.63 -4.04 20.61
N LEU A 285 6.18 -4.94 19.73
CA LEU A 285 6.64 -5.07 18.36
C LEU A 285 5.54 -5.73 17.51
N ASP A 286 5.37 -5.25 16.29
CA ASP A 286 4.63 -5.94 15.23
C ASP A 286 5.62 -6.26 14.11
N THR A 287 5.79 -7.55 13.80
CA THR A 287 6.73 -8.01 12.78
C THR A 287 6.36 -7.56 11.37
N LEU A 288 5.07 -7.35 11.09
CA LEU A 288 4.59 -6.79 9.83
C LEU A 288 5.07 -5.34 9.69
N LEU A 289 4.87 -4.52 10.72
CA LEU A 289 5.27 -3.10 10.73
C LEU A 289 6.80 -2.95 10.75
N ALA A 290 7.49 -3.83 11.47
CA ALA A 290 8.95 -3.87 11.48
C ALA A 290 9.52 -4.25 10.11
N HIS A 291 8.91 -5.21 9.41
CA HIS A 291 9.28 -5.53 8.04
C HIS A 291 8.98 -4.35 7.09
N TYR A 292 7.82 -3.70 7.22
CA TYR A 292 7.43 -2.53 6.43
C TYR A 292 8.41 -1.35 6.58
N ALA A 293 9.00 -1.14 7.77
CA ALA A 293 10.04 -0.13 7.96
C ALA A 293 11.29 -0.37 7.08
N PHE A 294 11.56 -1.63 6.69
CA PHE A 294 12.66 -2.01 5.81
C PHE A 294 12.29 -2.11 4.33
N ASP A 295 11.01 -2.23 3.99
CA ASP A 295 10.49 -2.25 2.62
C ASP A 295 9.08 -1.65 2.61
N GLU A 296 8.92 -0.46 2.03
CA GLU A 296 7.67 0.31 2.10
C GLU A 296 6.61 -0.12 1.06
N ARG A 297 6.89 -1.15 0.26
CA ARG A 297 5.98 -1.59 -0.81
C ARG A 297 4.79 -2.36 -0.26
N GLY A 298 3.59 -2.04 -0.72
CA GLY A 298 2.39 -2.78 -0.31
C GLY A 298 2.34 -4.23 -0.82
N GLY A 299 1.67 -5.08 -0.05
CA GLY A 299 1.29 -6.44 -0.47
C GLY A 299 2.37 -7.52 -0.33
N ILE A 300 3.48 -7.24 0.34
CA ILE A 300 4.62 -8.17 0.48
C ILE A 300 5.00 -8.48 1.94
N HIS A 301 4.19 -8.04 2.91
CA HIS A 301 4.47 -8.16 4.34
C HIS A 301 3.71 -9.30 5.01
N ASP A 302 2.99 -10.10 4.23
CA ASP A 302 2.29 -11.28 4.72
C ASP A 302 3.28 -12.29 5.34
N LEU A 303 2.96 -12.82 6.52
CA LEU A 303 3.82 -13.70 7.29
C LEU A 303 4.32 -14.89 6.47
N LYS A 304 3.42 -15.59 5.78
CA LYS A 304 3.73 -16.79 4.99
C LYS A 304 4.65 -16.43 3.84
N GLN A 305 4.35 -15.35 3.11
CA GLN A 305 5.19 -14.88 2.01
C GLN A 305 6.58 -14.44 2.48
N VAL A 306 6.68 -13.78 3.63
CA VAL A 306 7.97 -13.37 4.21
C VAL A 306 8.76 -14.60 4.66
N CYS A 307 8.14 -15.52 5.40
CA CYS A 307 8.81 -16.70 5.94
C CYS A 307 9.16 -17.72 4.86
N ALA A 308 8.35 -17.90 3.82
CA ALA A 308 8.68 -18.73 2.66
C ALA A 308 9.92 -18.18 1.92
N ARG A 309 10.07 -16.86 1.84
CA ARG A 309 11.22 -16.23 1.19
C ARG A 309 12.47 -16.27 2.06
N MET A 310 12.35 -15.99 3.36
CA MET A 310 13.48 -15.87 4.29
C MET A 310 13.95 -17.19 4.87
N PHE A 311 13.05 -18.15 5.08
CA PHE A 311 13.33 -19.38 5.84
C PHE A 311 12.99 -20.66 5.08
N ASP A 312 12.62 -20.56 3.80
CA ASP A 312 12.07 -21.68 3.01
C ASP A 312 10.93 -22.42 3.74
N ALA A 313 10.12 -21.64 4.47
CA ALA A 313 9.04 -22.17 5.28
C ALA A 313 8.02 -22.96 4.40
N PRO A 314 7.45 -24.06 4.93
CA PRO A 314 6.49 -24.87 4.18
C PRO A 314 5.21 -24.08 3.91
N ASP A 315 4.36 -24.58 3.01
CA ASP A 315 3.04 -24.01 2.79
C ASP A 315 2.03 -24.63 3.76
N TRP A 316 1.96 -24.10 5.00
CA TRP A 316 1.01 -24.58 6.01
C TRP A 316 -0.42 -24.07 5.80
N GLU A 317 -0.64 -23.10 4.90
CA GLU A 317 -1.98 -22.67 4.51
C GLU A 317 -2.65 -23.69 3.59
N GLY A 318 -1.88 -24.25 2.64
CA GLY A 318 -2.34 -25.34 1.78
C GLY A 318 -2.98 -26.50 2.56
N ASP A 319 -2.50 -26.77 3.77
CA ASP A 319 -3.01 -27.82 4.65
C ASP A 319 -4.42 -27.59 5.18
N ILE A 320 -4.87 -26.32 5.30
CA ILE A 320 -6.22 -25.98 5.74
C ILE A 320 -7.16 -25.69 4.57
N THR A 321 -6.65 -25.21 3.43
CA THR A 321 -7.49 -24.86 2.27
C THR A 321 -8.30 -26.03 1.72
N LYS A 322 -7.81 -27.27 1.86
CA LYS A 322 -8.53 -28.49 1.45
C LYS A 322 -9.85 -28.73 2.19
N TYR A 323 -10.06 -28.06 3.33
CA TYR A 323 -11.30 -28.13 4.11
C TYR A 323 -12.25 -26.95 3.82
N LEU A 324 -11.83 -25.99 2.99
CA LEU A 324 -12.59 -24.76 2.71
C LEU A 324 -13.00 -24.73 1.22
N THR A 325 -14.26 -24.42 0.95
CA THR A 325 -14.78 -24.30 -0.42
C THR A 325 -14.43 -22.92 -1.01
N LYS A 326 -14.50 -21.89 -0.18
CA LYS A 326 -14.08 -20.52 -0.48
C LYS A 326 -13.05 -20.09 0.56
N PRO A 327 -11.76 -20.44 0.38
CA PRO A 327 -10.72 -20.20 1.39
C PRO A 327 -10.60 -18.75 1.89
N LYS A 328 -11.05 -17.77 1.12
CA LYS A 328 -11.02 -16.35 1.49
C LYS A 328 -12.18 -15.87 2.36
N THR A 329 -13.25 -16.64 2.46
CA THR A 329 -14.50 -16.22 3.13
C THR A 329 -15.09 -17.26 4.05
N ASP A 330 -14.73 -18.52 3.88
CA ASP A 330 -15.21 -19.59 4.73
C ASP A 330 -14.60 -19.47 6.14
N SER A 331 -15.44 -19.74 7.14
CA SER A 331 -15.04 -19.66 8.54
C SER A 331 -14.03 -20.75 8.91
N TYR A 332 -13.00 -20.39 9.66
CA TYR A 332 -12.07 -21.38 10.24
C TYR A 332 -12.73 -22.29 11.29
N ALA A 333 -13.95 -21.97 11.73
CA ALA A 333 -14.75 -22.87 12.57
C ALA A 333 -15.13 -24.19 11.85
N LEU A 334 -15.00 -24.24 10.51
CA LEU A 334 -15.22 -25.44 9.70
C LEU A 334 -14.03 -26.41 9.72
N LEU A 335 -12.85 -25.95 10.17
CA LEU A 335 -11.63 -26.76 10.16
C LEU A 335 -11.68 -27.84 11.25
N PRO A 336 -11.18 -29.06 10.96
CA PRO A 336 -10.88 -30.02 12.02
C PRO A 336 -9.94 -29.41 13.05
N LYS A 337 -10.25 -29.57 14.35
CA LYS A 337 -9.47 -28.93 15.44
C LYS A 337 -7.96 -29.17 15.35
N GLY A 338 -7.54 -30.39 14.99
CA GLY A 338 -6.13 -30.71 14.81
C GLY A 338 -5.46 -29.92 13.66
N ALA A 339 -6.18 -29.67 12.57
CA ALA A 339 -5.69 -28.87 11.46
C ALA A 339 -5.59 -27.38 11.85
N LEU A 340 -6.62 -26.86 12.54
CA LEU A 340 -6.62 -25.49 13.07
C LEU A 340 -5.44 -25.26 14.04
N TYR A 341 -5.25 -26.14 15.02
CA TYR A 341 -4.17 -25.98 16.00
C TYR A 341 -2.78 -26.13 15.39
N ARG A 342 -2.63 -26.99 14.37
CA ARG A 342 -1.37 -27.09 13.63
C ARG A 342 -1.09 -25.82 12.83
N TYR A 343 -2.10 -25.27 12.16
CA TYR A 343 -2.00 -23.99 11.45
C TYR A 343 -1.57 -22.86 12.39
N ALA A 344 -2.29 -22.68 13.49
CA ALA A 344 -2.02 -21.65 14.49
C ALA A 344 -0.62 -21.81 15.14
N ALA A 345 -0.18 -23.06 15.35
CA ALA A 345 1.16 -23.34 15.85
C ALA A 345 2.28 -22.86 14.91
N PHE A 346 2.09 -22.99 13.59
CA PHE A 346 3.03 -22.48 12.60
C PHE A 346 3.08 -20.95 12.58
N ASP A 347 1.93 -20.28 12.69
CA ASP A 347 1.88 -18.81 12.74
C ASP A 347 2.63 -18.27 13.97
N GLY A 348 2.43 -18.88 15.15
CA GLY A 348 3.19 -18.54 16.36
C GLY A 348 4.71 -18.79 16.24
N TYR A 349 5.11 -19.93 15.67
CA TYR A 349 6.51 -20.30 15.49
C TYR A 349 7.25 -19.38 14.51
N TYR A 350 6.68 -19.17 13.32
CA TYR A 350 7.32 -18.36 12.29
C TYR A 350 7.31 -16.87 12.61
N THR A 351 6.28 -16.38 13.33
CA THR A 351 6.31 -15.02 13.87
C THR A 351 7.46 -14.84 14.86
N ARG A 352 7.74 -15.83 15.72
CA ARG A 352 8.90 -15.79 16.64
C ARG A 352 10.23 -15.72 15.88
N ARG A 353 10.42 -16.60 14.91
CA ARG A 353 11.64 -16.62 14.08
C ARG A 353 11.83 -15.29 13.33
N LEU A 354 10.75 -14.75 12.77
CA LEU A 354 10.79 -13.46 12.09
C LEU A 354 11.12 -12.31 13.06
N ALA A 355 10.53 -12.32 14.26
CA ALA A 355 10.82 -11.34 15.30
C ALA A 355 12.30 -11.34 15.70
N ASP A 356 12.92 -12.51 15.89
CA ASP A 356 14.35 -12.60 16.23
C ASP A 356 15.25 -11.92 15.18
N VAL A 357 14.96 -12.14 13.89
CA VAL A 357 15.71 -11.52 12.78
C VAL A 357 15.46 -10.01 12.74
N LEU A 358 14.19 -9.59 12.80
CA LEU A 358 13.83 -8.17 12.72
C LEU A 358 14.35 -7.36 13.91
N ILE A 359 14.33 -7.91 15.13
CA ILE A 359 14.88 -7.25 16.32
C ILE A 359 16.38 -6.99 16.14
N LYS A 360 17.15 -7.97 15.64
CA LYS A 360 18.58 -7.79 15.35
C LYS A 360 18.80 -6.73 14.27
N ARG A 361 17.98 -6.75 13.21
CA ARG A 361 18.05 -5.78 12.12
C ARG A 361 17.75 -4.35 12.60
N LEU A 362 16.71 -4.16 13.43
CA LEU A 362 16.36 -2.87 14.03
C LEU A 362 17.46 -2.36 14.97
N LYS A 363 18.14 -3.23 15.72
CA LYS A 363 19.30 -2.82 16.53
C LYS A 363 20.42 -2.19 15.69
N ARG A 364 20.62 -2.68 14.45
CA ARG A 364 21.61 -2.14 13.50
C ARG A 364 21.11 -0.93 12.71
N ALA A 365 19.84 -0.55 12.85
CA ALA A 365 19.18 0.49 12.07
C ALA A 365 18.39 1.48 12.97
N PRO A 366 19.06 2.41 13.67
CA PRO A 366 18.44 3.28 14.68
C PRO A 366 17.25 4.10 14.18
N ALA A 367 17.30 4.61 12.94
CA ALA A 367 16.20 5.37 12.33
C ALA A 367 14.93 4.52 12.19
N GLN A 368 15.05 3.32 11.61
CA GLN A 368 13.93 2.39 11.45
C GLN A 368 13.44 1.85 12.81
N ARG A 369 14.35 1.66 13.76
CA ARG A 369 13.98 1.32 15.15
C ARG A 369 13.16 2.42 15.81
N GLY A 370 13.56 3.68 15.63
CA GLY A 370 12.81 4.85 16.09
C GLY A 370 11.42 4.90 15.48
N LEU A 371 11.32 4.75 14.16
CA LEU A 371 10.04 4.70 13.43
C LEU A 371 9.10 3.63 14.00
N VAL A 372 9.59 2.39 14.17
CA VAL A 372 8.76 1.27 14.65
C VAL A 372 8.34 1.50 16.10
N LYS A 373 9.29 1.85 16.97
CA LYS A 373 9.07 1.95 18.42
C LYS A 373 8.23 3.17 18.80
N ASN A 374 8.47 4.31 18.17
CA ASN A 374 7.91 5.59 18.60
C ASN A 374 6.67 5.98 17.81
N LEU A 375 6.44 5.38 16.63
CA LEU A 375 5.31 5.75 15.77
C LEU A 375 4.45 4.54 15.35
N LEU A 376 5.01 3.57 14.61
CA LEU A 376 4.19 2.54 13.97
C LEU A 376 3.49 1.63 14.99
N VAL A 377 4.23 1.10 15.98
CA VAL A 377 3.65 0.21 16.99
C VAL A 377 2.69 0.96 17.93
N PRO A 378 3.03 2.15 18.48
CA PRO A 378 2.07 2.94 19.25
C PRO A 378 0.81 3.30 18.46
N ALA A 379 0.95 3.72 17.20
CA ALA A 379 -0.20 3.99 16.34
C ALA A 379 -1.04 2.73 16.11
N SER A 380 -0.42 1.57 15.95
CA SER A 380 -1.14 0.29 15.79
C SER A 380 -1.97 -0.03 17.03
N ASN A 381 -1.37 0.13 18.22
CA ASN A 381 -2.05 -0.08 19.49
C ASN A 381 -3.22 0.90 19.67
N ALA A 382 -3.03 2.19 19.41
CA ALA A 382 -4.09 3.19 19.51
C ALA A 382 -5.21 2.93 18.49
N LEU A 383 -4.85 2.67 17.23
CA LEU A 383 -5.82 2.42 16.18
C LEU A 383 -6.64 1.15 16.43
N ALA A 384 -6.14 0.11 17.09
CA ALA A 384 -6.96 -1.03 17.48
C ALA A 384 -8.17 -0.59 18.35
N ASP A 385 -7.91 0.32 19.29
CA ASP A 385 -8.93 0.84 20.20
C ASP A 385 -9.94 1.74 19.46
N VAL A 386 -9.43 2.57 18.55
CA VAL A 386 -10.24 3.43 17.66
C VAL A 386 -11.15 2.59 16.77
N GLU A 387 -10.64 1.49 16.19
CA GLU A 387 -11.43 0.60 15.34
C GLU A 387 -12.55 -0.07 16.12
N VAL A 388 -12.22 -0.69 17.26
CA VAL A 388 -13.22 -1.34 18.14
C VAL A 388 -14.29 -0.35 18.57
N ARG A 389 -13.93 0.90 18.88
CA ARG A 389 -14.92 1.95 19.15
C ARG A 389 -15.76 2.18 17.91
N GLY A 390 -15.15 2.54 16.78
CA GLY A 390 -15.79 2.95 15.52
C GLY A 390 -16.38 4.35 15.58
N ILE A 391 -17.24 4.72 14.62
CA ILE A 391 -18.07 5.95 14.65
C ILE A 391 -19.56 5.63 14.56
N ARG A 392 -20.41 6.36 15.29
CA ARG A 392 -21.87 6.19 15.25
C ARG A 392 -22.47 6.81 13.97
N VAL A 393 -23.52 6.17 13.44
CA VAL A 393 -24.21 6.60 12.22
C VAL A 393 -25.73 6.67 12.37
N ASP A 394 -26.34 7.65 11.72
CA ASP A 394 -27.79 7.86 11.67
C ASP A 394 -28.41 7.02 10.55
N LEU A 395 -28.73 5.76 10.85
CA LEU A 395 -29.28 4.81 9.88
C LEU A 395 -30.68 5.21 9.37
N ALA A 396 -31.48 5.90 10.19
CA ALA A 396 -32.80 6.38 9.79
C ALA A 396 -32.69 7.51 8.75
N ARG A 397 -31.76 8.46 8.97
CA ARG A 397 -31.43 9.48 7.98
C ARG A 397 -30.83 8.86 6.72
N ALA A 398 -29.93 7.88 6.86
CA ALA A 398 -29.34 7.19 5.71
C ALA A 398 -30.43 6.54 4.82
N GLU A 399 -31.45 5.92 5.42
CA GLU A 399 -32.56 5.33 4.67
C GLU A 399 -33.44 6.38 3.99
N THR A 400 -33.73 7.49 4.67
CA THR A 400 -34.47 8.61 4.09
C THR A 400 -33.73 9.20 2.89
N THR A 401 -32.42 9.44 3.03
CA THR A 401 -31.53 9.91 1.95
C THR A 401 -31.48 8.91 0.81
N ARG A 402 -31.41 7.60 1.09
CA ARG A 402 -31.41 6.54 0.08
C ARG A 402 -32.66 6.61 -0.79
N VAL A 403 -33.84 6.76 -0.20
CA VAL A 403 -35.11 6.85 -0.92
C VAL A 403 -35.14 8.11 -1.80
N ALA A 404 -34.79 9.27 -1.25
CA ALA A 404 -34.79 10.54 -1.97
C ALA A 404 -33.82 10.53 -3.16
N TRP A 405 -32.57 10.13 -2.94
CA TRP A 405 -31.56 10.08 -4.00
C TRP A 405 -31.86 9.01 -5.05
N SER A 406 -32.50 7.90 -4.68
CA SER A 406 -32.97 6.90 -5.65
C SER A 406 -34.06 7.46 -6.57
N GLN A 407 -34.93 8.34 -6.05
CA GLN A 407 -35.93 9.02 -6.87
C GLN A 407 -35.28 10.04 -7.82
N GLU A 408 -34.32 10.82 -7.33
CA GLU A 408 -33.60 11.79 -8.16
C GLU A 408 -32.78 11.11 -9.26
N LEU A 409 -32.14 9.98 -8.94
CA LEU A 409 -31.41 9.21 -9.94
C LEU A 409 -32.32 8.71 -11.08
N ARG A 410 -33.53 8.26 -10.75
CA ARG A 410 -34.54 7.90 -11.76
C ARG A 410 -34.95 9.09 -12.64
N ARG A 411 -35.06 10.29 -12.06
CA ARG A 411 -35.33 11.51 -12.85
C ARG A 411 -34.19 11.83 -13.81
N LEU A 412 -32.95 11.71 -13.36
CA LEU A 412 -31.77 11.88 -14.22
C LEU A 412 -31.73 10.82 -15.33
N GLU A 413 -32.09 9.57 -15.05
CA GLU A 413 -32.20 8.50 -16.06
C GLU A 413 -33.25 8.84 -17.14
N VAL A 414 -34.41 9.38 -16.75
CA VAL A 414 -35.43 9.86 -17.71
C VAL A 414 -34.89 11.02 -18.55
N ARG A 415 -34.29 12.03 -17.93
CA ARG A 415 -33.68 13.17 -18.63
C ARG A 415 -32.55 12.76 -19.58
N LEU A 416 -31.78 11.73 -19.22
CA LEU A 416 -30.76 11.16 -20.09
C LEU A 416 -31.36 10.49 -21.32
N ALA A 417 -32.44 9.72 -21.15
CA ALA A 417 -33.12 9.08 -22.26
C ALA A 417 -33.73 10.12 -23.22
N GLU A 418 -34.36 11.17 -22.67
CA GLU A 418 -34.88 12.31 -23.44
C GLU A 418 -33.77 13.03 -24.20
N ALA A 419 -32.68 13.40 -23.52
CA ALA A 419 -31.55 14.08 -24.15
C ALA A 419 -30.83 13.21 -25.20
N ALA A 420 -30.89 11.89 -25.06
CA ALA A 420 -30.25 10.98 -25.99
C ALA A 420 -31.08 10.72 -27.26
N GLY A 421 -32.39 11.03 -27.24
CA GLY A 421 -33.32 10.72 -28.33
C GLY A 421 -33.61 9.23 -28.51
N VAL A 422 -33.17 8.39 -27.57
CA VAL A 422 -33.37 6.94 -27.55
C VAL A 422 -33.99 6.56 -26.21
N ALA A 423 -35.25 6.13 -26.25
CA ALA A 423 -35.93 5.62 -25.08
C ALA A 423 -35.37 4.23 -24.70
N GLY A 424 -34.64 4.14 -23.59
CA GLY A 424 -34.53 2.90 -22.80
C GLY A 424 -33.33 1.96 -23.03
N ASP A 425 -32.55 2.09 -24.11
CA ASP A 425 -31.53 1.06 -24.44
C ASP A 425 -30.11 1.31 -23.88
N MET A 426 -29.83 2.49 -23.31
CA MET A 426 -28.50 2.84 -22.81
C MET A 426 -28.45 2.88 -21.27
N ASN A 427 -27.61 2.03 -20.68
CA ASN A 427 -27.24 2.07 -19.27
C ASN A 427 -26.19 3.17 -19.02
N PRO A 428 -26.52 4.25 -18.28
CA PRO A 428 -25.60 5.37 -18.06
C PRO A 428 -24.34 5.00 -17.27
N ARG A 429 -24.35 3.86 -16.56
CA ARG A 429 -23.20 3.33 -15.81
C ARG A 429 -22.26 2.49 -16.68
N SER A 430 -22.71 2.05 -17.86
CA SER A 430 -21.90 1.25 -18.79
C SER A 430 -20.94 2.15 -19.57
N THR A 431 -19.65 2.06 -19.27
CA THR A 431 -18.60 2.79 -20.01
C THR A 431 -18.59 2.42 -21.49
N LYS A 432 -18.90 1.15 -21.82
CA LYS A 432 -18.97 0.66 -23.21
C LYS A 432 -20.14 1.27 -23.98
N GLN A 433 -21.35 1.24 -23.41
CA GLN A 433 -22.54 1.78 -24.09
C GLN A 433 -22.47 3.30 -24.22
N VAL A 434 -22.05 3.99 -23.15
CA VAL A 434 -21.85 5.45 -23.21
C VAL A 434 -20.74 5.81 -24.19
N GLY A 435 -19.64 5.06 -24.24
CA GLY A 435 -18.57 5.28 -25.21
C GLY A 435 -19.08 5.14 -26.66
N ALA A 436 -19.86 4.09 -26.95
CA ALA A 436 -20.49 3.92 -28.26
C ALA A 436 -21.41 5.08 -28.61
N TYR A 437 -22.23 5.54 -27.66
CA TYR A 437 -23.13 6.67 -27.88
C TYR A 437 -22.37 7.98 -28.14
N LEU A 438 -21.39 8.32 -27.30
CA LEU A 438 -20.65 9.59 -27.43
C LEU A 438 -19.79 9.64 -28.70
N PHE A 439 -19.08 8.57 -29.03
CA PHE A 439 -18.07 8.60 -30.08
C PHE A 439 -18.58 8.08 -31.43
N ASP A 440 -19.52 7.13 -31.45
CA ASP A 440 -20.04 6.57 -32.71
C ASP A 440 -21.35 7.25 -33.13
N ALA A 441 -22.30 7.39 -32.21
CA ALA A 441 -23.61 7.96 -32.54
C ALA A 441 -23.58 9.49 -32.62
N LEU A 442 -22.94 10.16 -31.65
CA LEU A 442 -22.80 11.62 -31.63
C LEU A 442 -21.55 12.13 -32.38
N GLY A 443 -20.61 11.24 -32.73
CA GLY A 443 -19.40 11.60 -33.48
C GLY A 443 -18.44 12.53 -32.73
N LEU A 444 -18.44 12.54 -31.39
CA LEU A 444 -17.52 13.37 -30.62
C LEU A 444 -16.07 12.89 -30.78
N PRO A 445 -15.07 13.79 -30.70
CA PRO A 445 -13.67 13.41 -30.80
C PRO A 445 -13.18 12.64 -29.56
N GLU A 446 -12.35 11.62 -29.79
CA GLU A 446 -11.69 10.86 -28.74
C GLU A 446 -10.56 11.69 -28.11
N VAL A 447 -10.65 11.95 -26.80
CA VAL A 447 -9.64 12.75 -26.06
C VAL A 447 -8.51 11.85 -25.53
N ARG A 448 -8.88 10.70 -24.94
CA ARG A 448 -7.96 9.71 -24.37
C ARG A 448 -8.46 8.31 -24.72
N GLY A 449 -8.47 8.04 -26.02
CA GLY A 449 -9.25 6.93 -26.59
C GLY A 449 -10.74 7.08 -26.24
N ARG A 450 -11.44 5.95 -26.22
CA ARG A 450 -12.89 5.85 -25.93
C ARG A 450 -13.25 5.90 -24.44
N SER A 451 -12.45 6.58 -23.62
CA SER A 451 -12.71 6.69 -22.19
C SER A 451 -13.93 7.57 -21.92
N THR A 452 -14.70 7.24 -20.88
CA THR A 452 -15.82 8.04 -20.38
C THR A 452 -15.66 8.36 -18.89
N ASP A 453 -14.42 8.42 -18.41
CA ASP A 453 -14.14 8.80 -17.04
C ASP A 453 -14.50 10.27 -16.73
N LYS A 454 -14.44 10.64 -15.45
CA LYS A 454 -14.84 11.96 -14.96
C LYS A 454 -14.12 13.10 -15.70
N ASP A 455 -12.82 12.95 -15.97
CA ASP A 455 -12.00 14.00 -16.55
C ASP A 455 -12.29 14.16 -18.05
N VAL A 456 -12.44 13.04 -18.77
CA VAL A 456 -12.82 13.08 -20.19
C VAL A 456 -14.22 13.67 -20.35
N LEU A 457 -15.18 13.28 -19.51
CA LEU A 457 -16.53 13.86 -19.54
C LEU A 457 -16.51 15.37 -19.23
N ALA A 458 -15.69 15.83 -18.27
CA ALA A 458 -15.56 17.24 -17.97
C ALA A 458 -14.97 18.04 -19.15
N ILE A 459 -13.98 17.48 -19.87
CA ILE A 459 -13.42 18.10 -21.08
C ILE A 459 -14.47 18.17 -22.19
N LEU A 460 -15.21 17.08 -22.42
CA LEU A 460 -16.26 17.04 -23.44
C LEU A 460 -17.38 18.03 -23.11
N GLU A 461 -17.82 18.09 -21.85
CA GLU A 461 -18.84 19.04 -21.40
C GLU A 461 -18.38 20.48 -21.53
N SER A 462 -17.11 20.78 -21.20
CA SER A 462 -16.55 22.12 -21.39
C SER A 462 -16.53 22.57 -22.85
N ARG A 463 -16.38 21.63 -23.80
CA ARG A 463 -16.32 21.94 -25.24
C ARG A 463 -17.68 21.93 -25.93
N TYR A 464 -18.55 21.00 -25.54
CA TYR A 464 -19.78 20.66 -26.26
C TYR A 464 -21.05 20.70 -25.39
N GLY A 465 -20.94 20.99 -24.09
CA GLY A 465 -22.06 20.89 -23.14
C GLY A 465 -23.25 21.79 -23.46
N SER A 466 -23.02 22.94 -24.12
CA SER A 466 -24.09 23.83 -24.58
C SER A 466 -24.91 23.23 -25.74
N GLN A 467 -24.30 22.34 -26.53
CA GLN A 467 -24.95 21.66 -27.67
C GLN A 467 -25.47 20.27 -27.27
N ILE A 468 -24.85 19.64 -26.27
CA ILE A 468 -25.10 18.26 -25.86
C ILE A 468 -25.39 18.23 -24.35
N PRO A 469 -26.62 18.56 -23.92
CA PRO A 469 -27.01 18.54 -22.51
C PRO A 469 -26.79 17.19 -21.83
N PHE A 470 -26.83 16.10 -22.61
CA PHE A 470 -26.55 14.74 -22.15
C PHE A 470 -25.25 14.62 -21.32
N LEU A 471 -24.19 15.37 -21.67
CA LEU A 471 -22.90 15.29 -20.99
C LEU A 471 -22.99 15.73 -19.51
N GLY A 472 -23.64 16.86 -19.25
CA GLY A 472 -23.81 17.39 -17.90
C GLY A 472 -24.71 16.49 -17.05
N ILE A 473 -25.83 16.04 -17.62
CA ILE A 473 -26.77 15.13 -16.95
C ILE A 473 -26.11 13.78 -16.63
N LEU A 474 -25.27 13.27 -17.54
CA LEU A 474 -24.57 12.00 -17.34
C LEU A 474 -23.54 12.11 -16.21
N ARG A 475 -22.81 13.23 -16.15
CA ARG A 475 -21.84 13.50 -15.09
C ARG A 475 -22.54 13.59 -13.74
N GLU A 476 -23.65 14.31 -13.65
CA GLU A 476 -24.48 14.41 -12.44
C GLU A 476 -25.01 13.04 -12.02
N HIS A 477 -25.58 12.28 -12.95
CA HIS A 477 -26.06 10.91 -12.70
C HIS A 477 -24.95 10.00 -12.17
N ARG A 478 -23.78 9.97 -12.80
CA ARG A 478 -22.66 9.11 -12.37
C ARG A 478 -22.13 9.51 -11.01
N HIS A 479 -22.08 10.81 -10.72
CA HIS A 479 -21.72 11.34 -9.40
C HIS A 479 -22.71 10.87 -8.33
N LEU A 480 -24.00 11.15 -8.49
CA LEU A 480 -25.04 10.76 -7.54
C LEU A 480 -25.13 9.23 -7.37
N ALA A 481 -25.07 8.46 -8.47
CA ALA A 481 -25.07 6.99 -8.42
C ALA A 481 -23.90 6.44 -7.61
N LYS A 482 -22.69 7.01 -7.79
CA LYS A 482 -21.51 6.65 -7.01
C LYS A 482 -21.72 6.98 -5.54
N LEU A 483 -22.23 8.17 -5.23
CA LEU A 483 -22.46 8.62 -3.87
C LEU A 483 -23.46 7.72 -3.13
N LEU A 484 -24.62 7.47 -3.75
CA LEU A 484 -25.67 6.59 -3.26
C LEU A 484 -25.15 5.15 -3.03
N GLY A 485 -24.49 4.57 -4.03
CA GLY A 485 -24.00 3.19 -3.95
C GLY A 485 -22.87 3.00 -2.93
N THR A 486 -21.94 3.95 -2.87
CA THR A 486 -20.73 3.83 -2.05
C THR A 486 -20.96 4.22 -0.60
N TYR A 487 -21.59 5.39 -0.36
CA TYR A 487 -21.62 6.01 0.97
C TYR A 487 -22.96 5.87 1.69
N ILE A 488 -24.06 5.57 0.98
CA ILE A 488 -25.36 5.33 1.61
C ILE A 488 -25.60 3.82 1.73
N VAL A 489 -25.75 3.14 0.59
CA VAL A 489 -26.00 1.69 0.55
C VAL A 489 -24.81 0.91 1.11
N GLY A 490 -23.59 1.35 0.80
CA GLY A 490 -22.37 0.75 1.32
C GLY A 490 -22.21 0.92 2.84
N LEU A 491 -22.66 2.05 3.39
CA LEU A 491 -22.68 2.30 4.84
C LEU A 491 -23.69 1.40 5.54
N GLN A 492 -24.93 1.34 5.05
CA GLN A 492 -25.98 0.50 5.64
C GLN A 492 -25.59 -0.99 5.69
N LYS A 493 -24.87 -1.48 4.68
CA LYS A 493 -24.38 -2.88 4.63
C LYS A 493 -23.24 -3.19 5.60
N ARG A 494 -22.51 -2.16 6.05
CA ARG A 494 -21.32 -2.32 6.91
C ARG A 494 -21.55 -1.87 8.34
N ALA A 495 -22.72 -1.29 8.63
CA ALA A 495 -23.07 -0.91 9.99
C ALA A 495 -23.22 -2.16 10.86
N GLU A 496 -22.55 -2.16 12.00
CA GLU A 496 -22.73 -3.14 13.06
C GLU A 496 -23.48 -2.43 14.19
N GLY A 497 -24.77 -2.77 14.36
CA GLY A 497 -25.66 -1.95 15.17
C GLY A 497 -25.82 -0.55 14.57
N ASP A 498 -25.50 0.49 15.34
CA ASP A 498 -25.48 1.88 14.89
C ASP A 498 -24.07 2.43 14.66
N ARG A 499 -23.05 1.56 14.54
CA ARG A 499 -21.65 1.97 14.39
C ARG A 499 -21.01 1.43 13.12
N ILE A 500 -20.07 2.21 12.59
CA ILE A 500 -19.19 1.84 11.47
C ILE A 500 -17.77 1.69 12.01
N HIS A 501 -17.15 0.57 11.63
CA HIS A 501 -15.80 0.21 12.02
C HIS A 501 -14.92 0.16 10.77
N THR A 502 -14.11 1.19 10.57
CA THR A 502 -13.15 1.22 9.45
C THR A 502 -11.88 0.48 9.84
N ASN A 503 -11.19 -0.12 8.88
CA ASN A 503 -9.88 -0.72 9.09
C ASN A 503 -8.80 0.21 8.52
N PHE A 504 -8.05 0.85 9.40
CA PHE A 504 -6.85 1.62 9.09
C PHE A 504 -5.69 0.71 8.68
N LEU A 505 -4.80 1.20 7.82
CA LEU A 505 -3.63 0.45 7.37
C LEU A 505 -2.41 1.36 7.51
N LEU A 506 -1.55 1.03 8.47
CA LEU A 506 -0.25 1.67 8.71
C LEU A 506 0.83 1.23 7.70
N PHE A 507 0.49 0.25 6.87
CA PHE A 507 1.32 -0.32 5.82
C PHE A 507 0.55 -0.28 4.49
N GLY A 508 1.28 -0.40 3.38
CA GLY A 508 0.68 -0.52 2.04
C GLY A 508 0.85 0.71 1.15
N THR A 509 0.98 1.90 1.72
CA THR A 509 1.38 3.10 0.97
C THR A 509 2.90 3.23 0.98
N VAL A 510 3.49 3.63 -0.14
CA VAL A 510 4.94 3.88 -0.22
C VAL A 510 5.34 5.22 0.41
N THR A 511 4.36 6.07 0.70
CA THR A 511 4.57 7.38 1.34
C THR A 511 4.45 7.35 2.85
N GLY A 512 3.96 6.25 3.44
CA GLY A 512 3.68 6.18 4.86
C GLY A 512 2.35 6.81 5.28
N ARG A 513 1.61 7.42 4.35
CA ARG A 513 0.24 7.91 4.62
C ARG A 513 -0.64 6.76 5.08
N LEU A 514 -1.36 7.00 6.18
CA LEU A 514 -2.39 6.08 6.62
C LEU A 514 -3.42 5.90 5.51
N SER A 515 -3.92 4.68 5.31
CA SER A 515 -5.07 4.43 4.44
C SER A 515 -6.16 3.71 5.22
N SER A 516 -7.39 3.65 4.68
CA SER A 516 -8.50 2.96 5.34
C SER A 516 -9.30 2.11 4.35
N ARG A 517 -9.95 1.05 4.85
CA ARG A 517 -10.82 0.17 4.07
C ARG A 517 -11.96 -0.38 4.93
N ASN A 518 -13.00 -0.90 4.27
CA ASN A 518 -14.14 -1.58 4.90
C ASN A 518 -14.92 -0.79 5.98
N PRO A 519 -15.39 0.45 5.72
CA PRO A 519 -15.28 1.26 4.49
C PRO A 519 -14.05 2.17 4.50
N ASN A 520 -13.69 2.74 3.34
CA ASN A 520 -12.64 3.75 3.27
C ASN A 520 -13.23 5.12 3.67
N LEU A 521 -13.00 5.53 4.92
CA LEU A 521 -13.50 6.80 5.47
C LEU A 521 -12.57 7.99 5.19
N GLN A 522 -11.39 7.76 4.61
CA GLN A 522 -10.53 8.86 4.17
C GLN A 522 -11.02 9.52 2.88
N ASN A 523 -11.86 8.84 2.11
CA ASN A 523 -12.36 9.33 0.81
C ASN A 523 -13.78 9.90 0.91
N LEU A 524 -14.20 10.41 2.08
CA LEU A 524 -15.49 11.08 2.21
C LEU A 524 -15.48 12.38 1.38
N PRO A 525 -16.56 12.70 0.64
CA PRO A 525 -16.62 13.94 -0.13
C PRO A 525 -16.45 15.18 0.76
N SER A 526 -15.51 16.05 0.38
CA SER A 526 -15.13 17.25 1.12
C SER A 526 -15.29 18.55 0.32
N ASP A 527 -15.73 18.47 -0.94
CA ASP A 527 -15.92 19.65 -1.80
C ASP A 527 -17.12 20.47 -1.30
N PRO A 528 -16.92 21.74 -0.87
CA PRO A 528 -18.01 22.60 -0.43
C PRO A 528 -19.02 22.92 -1.54
N GLY A 529 -18.60 22.82 -2.80
CA GLY A 529 -19.47 22.99 -3.97
C GLY A 529 -20.32 21.77 -4.31
N ASP A 530 -20.09 20.62 -3.66
CA ASP A 530 -20.87 19.41 -3.87
C ASP A 530 -22.09 19.38 -2.93
N PRO A 531 -23.32 19.60 -3.44
CA PRO A 531 -24.53 19.68 -2.61
C PRO A 531 -24.87 18.34 -1.91
N TYR A 532 -24.26 17.24 -2.33
CA TYR A 532 -24.47 15.90 -1.76
C TYR A 532 -23.41 15.52 -0.72
N GLY A 533 -22.24 16.16 -0.75
CA GLY A 533 -21.09 15.76 0.07
C GLY A 533 -21.30 15.98 1.57
N SER A 534 -21.84 17.14 1.96
CA SER A 534 -22.20 17.44 3.36
C SER A 534 -23.24 16.47 3.91
N GLN A 535 -24.25 16.11 3.10
CA GLN A 535 -25.30 15.16 3.49
C GLN A 535 -24.76 13.78 3.85
N ILE A 536 -23.65 13.34 3.22
CA ILE A 536 -22.98 12.08 3.57
C ILE A 536 -22.26 12.21 4.92
N ARG A 537 -21.54 13.31 5.15
CA ARG A 537 -20.85 13.54 6.42
C ARG A 537 -21.83 13.69 7.58
N ASP A 538 -23.02 14.25 7.35
CA ASP A 538 -24.11 14.38 8.33
C ASP A 538 -24.70 13.04 8.81
N LEU A 539 -24.41 11.94 8.12
CA LEU A 539 -24.79 10.60 8.58
C LEU A 539 -23.95 10.16 9.77
N TYR A 540 -22.75 10.72 9.95
CA TYR A 540 -21.85 10.38 11.05
C TYR A 540 -22.10 11.35 12.21
N ILE A 541 -22.41 10.79 13.37
CA ILE A 541 -22.94 11.53 14.51
C ILE A 541 -22.18 11.17 15.80
N ALA A 542 -22.24 12.05 16.79
CA ALA A 542 -21.79 11.75 18.13
C ALA A 542 -22.66 10.64 18.78
N SER A 543 -22.07 9.92 19.73
CA SER A 543 -22.83 9.09 20.66
C SER A 543 -23.78 9.94 21.52
N GLU A 544 -24.81 9.31 22.09
CA GLU A 544 -25.78 10.03 22.92
C GLU A 544 -25.10 10.72 24.13
N GLY A 545 -25.46 11.98 24.40
CA GLY A 545 -24.83 12.81 25.44
C GLY A 545 -23.42 13.32 25.11
N MET A 546 -22.90 13.02 23.92
CA MET A 546 -21.55 13.39 23.48
C MET A 546 -21.61 14.42 22.35
N SER A 547 -20.49 15.11 22.13
CA SER A 547 -20.25 15.99 20.98
C SER A 547 -19.02 15.53 20.21
N LEU A 548 -19.02 15.73 18.89
CA LEU A 548 -17.84 15.54 18.05
C LEU A 548 -16.91 16.74 18.15
N ILE A 549 -15.61 16.48 18.08
CA ILE A 549 -14.55 17.48 17.94
C ILE A 549 -13.69 17.07 16.75
N TYR A 550 -13.61 17.93 15.75
CA TYR A 550 -12.75 17.76 14.57
C TYR A 550 -11.57 18.70 14.67
N LEU A 551 -10.37 18.13 14.75
CA LEU A 551 -9.11 18.86 14.89
C LEU A 551 -8.31 18.72 13.59
N ASP A 552 -7.89 19.82 12.98
CA ASP A 552 -7.20 19.82 11.67
C ASP A 552 -5.93 20.67 11.70
N TYR A 553 -4.83 20.16 11.14
CA TYR A 553 -3.64 20.97 10.91
C TYR A 553 -3.84 21.92 9.74
N SER A 554 -3.63 23.21 9.98
CA SER A 554 -3.64 24.21 8.92
C SER A 554 -2.43 24.07 8.01
N GLN A 555 -2.62 23.49 6.82
CA GLN A 555 -1.60 23.38 5.75
C GLN A 555 -0.36 22.57 6.17
N ALA A 556 -0.54 21.43 6.84
CA ALA A 556 0.55 20.61 7.39
C ALA A 556 1.69 20.34 6.40
N GLU A 557 1.36 19.96 5.17
CA GLU A 557 2.35 19.62 4.14
C GLU A 557 3.17 20.85 3.67
N LEU A 558 2.58 22.05 3.61
CA LEU A 558 3.33 23.26 3.27
C LEU A 558 4.20 23.75 4.44
N ARG A 559 3.71 23.63 5.67
CA ARG A 559 4.53 23.88 6.87
C ARG A 559 5.70 22.91 6.93
N MET A 560 5.49 21.65 6.55
CA MET A 560 6.56 20.67 6.43
C MET A 560 7.62 21.08 5.40
N ILE A 561 7.21 21.59 4.23
CA ILE A 561 8.16 22.13 3.25
C ILE A 561 8.96 23.29 3.85
N ALA A 562 8.29 24.23 4.51
CA ALA A 562 8.95 25.37 5.18
C ALA A 562 9.96 24.92 6.24
N THR A 563 9.63 23.90 7.04
CA THR A 563 10.54 23.29 8.01
C THR A 563 11.73 22.63 7.34
N LEU A 564 11.51 21.81 6.30
CA LEU A 564 12.57 21.03 5.67
C LEU A 564 13.53 21.89 4.82
N SER A 565 13.02 22.97 4.24
CA SER A 565 13.83 23.90 3.45
C SER A 565 14.44 25.03 4.27
N GLU A 566 13.91 25.30 5.47
CA GLU A 566 14.24 26.47 6.29
C GLU A 566 14.20 27.78 5.49
N ASP A 567 13.16 27.95 4.67
CA ASP A 567 13.07 29.13 3.79
C ASP A 567 12.63 30.37 4.57
N PRO A 568 13.41 31.47 4.57
CA PRO A 568 13.10 32.65 5.38
C PRO A 568 11.74 33.27 5.07
N PHE A 569 11.30 33.26 3.81
CA PHE A 569 10.00 33.82 3.43
C PHE A 569 8.87 32.96 4.00
N LEU A 570 8.94 31.64 3.86
CA LEU A 570 7.91 30.74 4.39
C LEU A 570 7.87 30.76 5.92
N ILE A 571 9.03 30.81 6.58
CA ILE A 571 9.13 30.93 8.04
C ILE A 571 8.43 32.22 8.49
N ASP A 572 8.74 33.36 7.87
CA ASP A 572 8.15 34.66 8.22
C ASP A 572 6.63 34.66 8.05
N VAL A 573 6.12 34.13 6.93
CA VAL A 573 4.68 33.98 6.67
C VAL A 573 4.01 33.21 7.80
N TYR A 574 4.56 32.05 8.18
CA TYR A 574 3.93 31.19 9.18
C TYR A 574 4.10 31.70 10.61
N GLN A 575 5.21 32.36 10.95
CA GLN A 575 5.40 32.99 12.26
C GLN A 575 4.45 34.16 12.50
N LYS A 576 4.06 34.89 11.44
CA LYS A 576 3.07 35.97 11.50
C LYS A 576 1.62 35.48 11.47
N GLY A 577 1.38 34.17 11.50
CA GLY A 577 0.04 33.59 11.37
C GLY A 577 -0.55 33.69 9.97
N GLY A 578 0.28 33.95 8.95
CA GLY A 578 -0.12 34.06 7.56
C GLY A 578 -0.47 32.71 6.93
N ASP A 579 -1.05 32.80 5.74
CA ASP A 579 -1.52 31.68 4.92
C ASP A 579 -0.88 31.78 3.53
N LEU A 580 -0.04 30.80 3.16
CA LEU A 580 0.66 30.81 1.88
C LEU A 580 -0.31 30.79 0.69
N HIS A 581 -1.48 30.15 0.81
CA HIS A 581 -2.50 30.19 -0.24
C HIS A 581 -3.05 31.60 -0.42
N ASN A 582 -3.31 32.33 0.67
CA ASN A 582 -3.76 33.72 0.58
C ASN A 582 -2.67 34.60 -0.03
N GLU A 583 -1.41 34.47 0.40
CA GLU A 583 -0.28 35.21 -0.18
C GLU A 583 -0.17 34.99 -1.69
N THR A 584 -0.32 33.73 -2.12
CA THR A 584 -0.25 33.35 -3.54
C THR A 584 -1.47 33.88 -4.30
N SER A 585 -2.67 33.85 -3.68
CA SER A 585 -3.88 34.42 -4.28
C SER A 585 -3.80 35.92 -4.46
N ILE A 586 -3.27 36.65 -3.48
CA ILE A 586 -3.07 38.10 -3.55
C ILE A 586 -2.12 38.45 -4.70
N GLU A 587 -1.04 37.67 -4.85
CA GLU A 587 -0.08 37.87 -5.95
C GLU A 587 -0.69 37.60 -7.33
N LEU A 588 -1.51 36.55 -7.46
CA LEU A 588 -2.09 36.13 -8.74
C LEU A 588 -3.32 36.95 -9.17
N PHE A 589 -4.18 37.30 -8.22
CA PHE A 589 -5.53 37.81 -8.47
C PHE A 589 -5.82 39.14 -7.75
N GLY A 590 -4.91 39.62 -6.91
CA GLY A 590 -5.10 40.79 -6.08
C GLY A 590 -5.83 40.50 -4.76
N PRO A 591 -6.00 41.52 -3.89
CA PRO A 591 -6.49 41.35 -2.53
C PRO A 591 -7.96 40.91 -2.40
N ASN A 592 -8.75 41.05 -3.47
CA ASN A 592 -10.18 40.72 -3.48
C ASN A 592 -10.47 39.40 -4.21
N PHE A 593 -9.58 38.42 -4.06
CA PHE A 593 -9.74 37.12 -4.71
C PHE A 593 -11.00 36.38 -4.21
N THR A 594 -11.63 35.64 -5.10
CA THR A 594 -12.81 34.80 -4.81
C THR A 594 -12.40 33.48 -4.16
N PRO A 595 -13.32 32.76 -3.47
CA PRO A 595 -13.04 31.41 -2.95
C PRO A 595 -12.52 30.43 -4.01
N ARG A 596 -12.99 30.58 -5.27
CA ARG A 596 -12.52 29.78 -6.41
C ARG A 596 -11.06 30.09 -6.78
N GLU A 597 -10.67 31.36 -6.76
CA GLU A 597 -9.28 31.80 -7.00
C GLU A 597 -8.35 31.39 -5.85
N ARG A 598 -8.85 31.34 -4.61
CA ARG A 598 -8.10 30.74 -3.49
C ARG A 598 -7.85 29.26 -3.71
N PHE A 599 -8.86 28.53 -4.16
CA PHE A 599 -8.72 27.12 -4.51
C PHE A 599 -7.70 26.90 -5.65
N PHE A 600 -7.61 27.82 -6.62
CA PHE A 600 -6.55 27.82 -7.63
C PHE A 600 -5.17 27.92 -6.99
N ALA A 601 -4.94 28.94 -6.15
CA ALA A 601 -3.65 29.16 -5.51
C ALA A 601 -3.24 27.96 -4.63
N LYS A 602 -4.23 27.32 -3.98
CA LYS A 602 -4.04 26.04 -3.28
C LYS A 602 -3.48 24.95 -4.19
N THR A 603 -4.12 24.72 -5.33
CA THR A 603 -3.71 23.68 -6.28
C THR A 603 -2.33 23.95 -6.89
N VAL A 604 -1.98 25.23 -7.02
CA VAL A 604 -0.64 25.68 -7.43
C VAL A 604 0.40 25.42 -6.35
N ASN A 605 0.17 25.86 -5.10
CA ASN A 605 1.12 25.66 -3.99
C ASN A 605 1.39 24.19 -3.68
N PHE A 606 0.38 23.33 -3.84
CA PHE A 606 0.59 21.87 -3.72
C PHE A 606 1.21 21.24 -4.96
N GLY A 607 1.21 21.91 -6.13
CA GLY A 607 1.75 21.35 -7.37
C GLY A 607 3.19 21.80 -7.67
N LEU A 608 3.52 23.06 -7.38
CA LEU A 608 4.78 23.69 -7.78
C LEU A 608 6.02 23.06 -7.12
N PRO A 609 6.05 22.83 -5.78
CA PRO A 609 7.19 22.17 -5.14
C PRO A 609 7.50 20.78 -5.74
N TYR A 610 6.52 20.18 -6.42
CA TYR A 610 6.60 18.84 -6.99
C TYR A 610 6.74 18.81 -8.50
N GLY A 611 7.07 19.96 -9.11
CA GLY A 611 7.41 20.05 -10.53
C GLY A 611 6.21 20.11 -11.47
N ARG A 612 5.06 20.63 -11.02
CA ARG A 612 3.96 20.96 -11.92
C ARG A 612 4.44 22.00 -12.95
N SER A 613 4.31 21.69 -14.23
CA SER A 613 4.80 22.55 -15.31
C SER A 613 3.84 23.71 -15.61
N ALA A 614 4.36 24.80 -16.19
CA ALA A 614 3.55 25.90 -16.67
C ALA A 614 2.47 25.45 -17.67
N ALA A 615 2.79 24.48 -18.54
CA ALA A 615 1.83 23.89 -19.46
C ALA A 615 0.67 23.20 -18.72
N ALA A 616 0.96 22.47 -17.64
CA ALA A 616 -0.06 21.80 -16.82
C ALA A 616 -0.89 22.76 -15.95
N ILE A 617 -0.39 23.97 -15.69
CA ILE A 617 -1.17 25.05 -15.06
C ILE A 617 -2.05 25.71 -16.12
N ALA A 618 -1.49 26.07 -17.27
CA ALA A 618 -2.24 26.72 -18.35
C ALA A 618 -3.33 25.83 -18.98
N SER A 619 -3.18 24.51 -18.95
CA SER A 619 -4.12 23.56 -19.57
C SER A 619 -5.21 23.02 -18.62
N ASP A 620 -5.24 23.43 -17.36
CA ASP A 620 -6.19 22.90 -16.39
C ASP A 620 -7.55 23.61 -16.56
N VAL A 621 -8.51 22.82 -17.04
CA VAL A 621 -9.86 23.27 -17.41
C VAL A 621 -10.67 23.84 -16.24
N ASN A 622 -10.24 23.63 -15.00
CA ASN A 622 -10.88 24.18 -13.82
C ASN A 622 -10.41 25.61 -13.50
N LEU A 623 -9.34 26.09 -14.17
CA LEU A 623 -8.64 27.33 -13.88
C LEU A 623 -9.06 28.48 -14.81
N PRO A 624 -8.90 29.75 -14.39
CA PRO A 624 -8.96 30.89 -15.30
C PRO A 624 -7.87 30.74 -16.38
N GLY A 625 -8.21 31.09 -17.63
CA GLY A 625 -7.40 30.85 -18.83
C GLY A 625 -6.09 31.63 -18.89
N LEU A 626 -5.16 31.35 -17.98
CA LEU A 626 -3.79 31.84 -18.00
C LEU A 626 -3.10 31.36 -19.27
N SER A 627 -2.47 32.28 -19.99
CA SER A 627 -1.56 31.90 -21.08
C SER A 627 -0.35 31.15 -20.50
N ARG A 628 0.27 30.30 -21.32
CA ARG A 628 1.50 29.59 -20.94
C ARG A 628 2.61 30.55 -20.50
N ALA A 629 2.75 31.71 -21.17
CA ALA A 629 3.74 32.72 -20.82
C ALA A 629 3.50 33.32 -19.42
N GLN A 630 2.25 33.63 -19.08
CA GLN A 630 1.89 34.12 -17.74
C GLN A 630 2.16 33.06 -16.66
N ALA A 631 1.90 31.79 -16.95
CA ALA A 631 2.22 30.70 -16.03
C ALA A 631 3.74 30.54 -15.83
N GLU A 632 4.54 30.65 -16.89
CA GLU A 632 6.02 30.61 -16.80
C GLU A 632 6.60 31.77 -15.98
N GLU A 633 6.10 32.99 -16.20
CA GLU A 633 6.50 34.19 -15.43
C GLU A 633 6.15 34.04 -13.95
N PHE A 634 4.93 33.59 -13.64
CA PHE A 634 4.50 33.37 -12.27
C PHE A 634 5.36 32.31 -11.55
N ILE A 635 5.63 31.17 -12.19
CA ILE A 635 6.48 30.13 -11.59
C ILE A 635 7.88 30.67 -11.27
N THR A 636 8.43 31.49 -12.17
CA THR A 636 9.75 32.09 -11.98
C THR A 636 9.76 32.99 -10.75
N ARG A 637 8.84 33.95 -10.66
CA ARG A 637 8.72 34.85 -9.50
C ARG A 637 8.44 34.10 -8.20
N TYR A 638 7.61 33.05 -8.26
CA TYR A 638 7.32 32.21 -7.11
C TYR A 638 8.60 31.59 -6.54
N PHE A 639 9.41 30.94 -7.37
CA PHE A 639 10.66 30.31 -6.90
C PHE A 639 11.76 31.31 -6.52
N GLU A 640 11.77 32.52 -7.08
CA GLU A 640 12.64 33.60 -6.64
C GLU A 640 12.34 34.05 -5.20
N ARG A 641 11.09 33.94 -4.73
CA ARG A 641 10.69 34.25 -3.34
C ARG A 641 11.05 33.15 -2.35
N ILE A 642 11.19 31.90 -2.80
CA ILE A 642 11.50 30.73 -1.95
C ILE A 642 12.79 30.01 -2.37
N PRO A 643 13.94 30.71 -2.42
CA PRO A 643 15.18 30.15 -2.97
C PRO A 643 15.71 28.94 -2.17
N ARG A 644 15.42 28.85 -0.86
CA ARG A 644 15.85 27.68 -0.07
C ARG A 644 15.00 26.45 -0.35
N VAL A 645 13.73 26.61 -0.72
CA VAL A 645 12.91 25.49 -1.21
C VAL A 645 13.52 24.89 -2.47
N VAL A 646 13.95 25.74 -3.42
CA VAL A 646 14.63 25.28 -4.64
C VAL A 646 15.92 24.54 -4.30
N GLN A 647 16.74 25.07 -3.39
CA GLN A 647 17.96 24.42 -2.92
C GLN A 647 17.68 23.04 -2.32
N TRP A 648 16.71 22.94 -1.41
CA TRP A 648 16.32 21.70 -0.75
C TRP A 648 15.82 20.63 -1.74
N ILE A 649 15.04 21.05 -2.75
CA ILE A 649 14.60 20.17 -3.84
C ILE A 649 15.80 19.58 -4.57
N GLU A 650 16.77 20.40 -4.98
CA GLU A 650 17.94 19.94 -5.72
C GLU A 650 18.86 19.04 -4.88
N GLU A 651 19.01 19.31 -3.58
CA GLU A 651 19.74 18.47 -2.64
C GLU A 651 19.06 17.10 -2.46
N THR A 652 17.73 17.08 -2.39
CA THR A 652 16.95 15.85 -2.31
C THR A 652 17.13 15.00 -3.58
N LYS A 653 17.11 15.62 -4.76
CA LYS A 653 17.38 14.94 -6.04
C LYS A 653 18.78 14.34 -6.09
N LYS A 654 19.80 15.10 -5.66
CA LYS A 654 21.19 14.60 -5.56
C LYS A 654 21.28 13.41 -4.61
N THR A 655 20.61 13.48 -3.46
CA THR A 655 20.57 12.43 -2.46
C THR A 655 20.01 11.13 -3.03
N VAL A 656 18.82 11.15 -3.64
CA VAL A 656 18.22 9.92 -4.19
C VAL A 656 19.03 9.35 -5.36
N ARG A 657 19.65 10.20 -6.20
CA ARG A 657 20.56 9.74 -7.27
C ARG A 657 21.74 8.96 -6.71
N ALA A 658 22.37 9.49 -5.66
CA ALA A 658 23.58 8.94 -5.05
C ALA A 658 23.32 7.62 -4.32
N GLN A 659 22.40 7.59 -3.35
CA GLN A 659 22.23 6.44 -2.46
C GLN A 659 21.02 5.56 -2.79
N GLY A 660 20.12 6.00 -3.67
CA GLY A 660 18.96 5.22 -4.06
C GLY A 660 17.77 5.27 -3.12
N TYR A 661 17.78 6.15 -2.13
CA TYR A 661 16.64 6.38 -1.24
C TYR A 661 16.68 7.78 -0.62
N VAL A 662 15.54 8.22 -0.09
CA VAL A 662 15.42 9.35 0.84
C VAL A 662 14.86 8.86 2.17
N GLU A 663 15.24 9.52 3.27
CA GLU A 663 14.82 9.19 4.64
C GLU A 663 14.20 10.41 5.31
N SER A 664 13.04 10.24 5.95
CA SER A 664 12.41 11.27 6.78
C SER A 664 13.07 11.36 8.16
N ARG A 665 12.89 12.49 8.86
CA ARG A 665 13.39 12.66 10.25
C ARG A 665 12.83 11.62 11.22
N THR A 666 11.62 11.12 10.96
CA THR A 666 10.94 10.05 11.73
C THR A 666 11.47 8.64 11.40
N GLY A 667 12.35 8.51 10.41
CA GLY A 667 13.04 7.26 10.03
C GLY A 667 12.40 6.47 8.89
N ARG A 668 11.36 6.99 8.23
CA ARG A 668 10.76 6.35 7.04
C ARG A 668 11.70 6.48 5.86
N ARG A 669 11.78 5.44 5.05
CA ARG A 669 12.54 5.47 3.80
C ARG A 669 11.65 5.26 2.60
N ARG A 670 11.90 6.02 1.54
CA ARG A 670 11.43 5.73 0.19
C ARG A 670 12.61 5.29 -0.67
N ARG A 671 12.55 4.05 -1.14
CA ARG A 671 13.63 3.35 -1.84
C ARG A 671 13.35 3.27 -3.34
N PHE A 672 14.37 3.60 -4.12
CA PHE A 672 14.38 3.60 -5.57
C PHE A 672 15.62 2.85 -6.05
N PRO A 673 15.62 1.51 -5.98
CA PRO A 673 16.81 0.75 -6.31
C PRO A 673 17.14 0.81 -7.81
N LEU A 674 16.16 1.07 -8.68
CA LEU A 674 16.36 1.37 -10.10
C LEU A 674 16.25 2.89 -10.34
N ARG A 675 17.27 3.45 -11.00
CA ARG A 675 17.42 4.90 -11.28
C ARG A 675 17.96 5.11 -12.70
N THR A 676 17.24 4.65 -13.70
CA THR A 676 17.61 4.81 -15.11
C THR A 676 17.16 6.17 -15.64
N ASP A 677 17.76 6.65 -16.72
CA ASP A 677 17.48 7.98 -17.30
C ASP A 677 16.00 8.16 -17.68
N ASP A 678 15.30 7.08 -18.02
CA ASP A 678 13.88 7.10 -18.39
C ASP A 678 12.92 7.27 -17.19
N ILE A 679 13.36 6.89 -15.98
CA ILE A 679 12.51 6.99 -14.77
C ILE A 679 13.02 8.01 -13.76
N ILE A 680 14.21 8.59 -13.96
CA ILE A 680 14.85 9.42 -12.93
C ILE A 680 14.01 10.66 -12.57
N ALA A 681 13.33 11.27 -13.55
CA ALA A 681 12.46 12.42 -13.29
C ALA A 681 11.25 12.07 -12.40
N GLU A 682 10.69 10.86 -12.55
CA GLU A 682 9.63 10.35 -11.66
C GLU A 682 10.19 10.05 -10.26
N VAL A 683 11.36 9.41 -10.19
CA VAL A 683 12.05 9.11 -8.92
C VAL A 683 12.31 10.38 -8.12
N GLU A 684 12.81 11.43 -8.76
CA GLU A 684 13.09 12.73 -8.16
C GLU A 684 11.81 13.38 -7.61
N ARG A 685 10.76 13.46 -8.44
CA ARG A 685 9.46 14.00 -8.01
C ARG A 685 8.89 13.23 -6.83
N GLN A 686 8.92 11.89 -6.87
CA GLN A 686 8.42 11.08 -5.76
C GLN A 686 9.23 11.26 -4.48
N SER A 687 10.54 11.50 -4.59
CA SER A 687 11.43 11.69 -3.44
C SER A 687 11.15 12.98 -2.69
N VAL A 688 10.94 14.09 -3.40
CA VAL A 688 10.57 15.38 -2.81
C VAL A 688 9.19 15.31 -2.16
N ASN A 689 8.21 14.79 -2.89
CA ASN A 689 6.84 14.54 -2.38
C ASN A 689 6.86 13.72 -1.09
N PHE A 690 7.64 12.64 -1.09
CA PHE A 690 7.69 11.71 0.03
C PHE A 690 8.06 12.40 1.35
N LEU A 691 9.08 13.26 1.36
CA LEU A 691 9.57 13.87 2.59
C LEU A 691 8.52 14.80 3.22
N ALA A 692 7.86 15.63 2.41
CA ALA A 692 6.81 16.53 2.89
C ALA A 692 5.56 15.76 3.37
N GLN A 693 5.10 14.80 2.56
CA GLN A 693 3.88 14.04 2.87
C GLN A 693 4.02 13.09 4.06
N SER A 694 5.18 12.44 4.17
CA SER A 694 5.44 11.54 5.30
C SER A 694 5.58 12.32 6.61
N GLY A 695 6.26 13.47 6.59
CA GLY A 695 6.37 14.35 7.75
C GLY A 695 5.00 14.80 8.27
N ALA A 696 4.14 15.31 7.39
CA ALA A 696 2.78 15.71 7.77
C ALA A 696 1.98 14.53 8.35
N SER A 697 1.97 13.39 7.66
CA SER A 697 1.24 12.19 8.12
C SER A 697 1.75 11.66 9.46
N ASP A 698 3.06 11.67 9.68
CA ASP A 698 3.65 11.19 10.93
C ASP A 698 3.36 12.14 12.09
N THR A 699 3.24 13.44 11.81
CA THR A 699 2.82 14.45 12.79
C THR A 699 1.39 14.16 13.25
N THR A 700 0.45 14.00 12.33
CA THR A 700 -0.95 13.68 12.65
C THR A 700 -1.08 12.36 13.40
N LEU A 701 -0.35 11.31 13.00
CA LEU A 701 -0.36 10.04 13.71
C LEU A 701 0.21 10.15 15.13
N THR A 702 1.26 10.94 15.33
CA THR A 702 1.82 11.18 16.67
C THR A 702 0.83 11.94 17.54
N SER A 703 0.16 12.96 16.99
CA SER A 703 -0.89 13.71 17.70
C SER A 703 -2.06 12.80 18.08
N LEU A 704 -2.47 11.88 17.20
CA LEU A 704 -3.48 10.87 17.50
C LEU A 704 -3.04 9.97 18.68
N ILE A 705 -1.78 9.52 18.70
CA ILE A 705 -1.24 8.72 19.81
C ILE A 705 -1.31 9.51 21.12
N HIS A 706 -0.84 10.76 21.11
CA HIS A 706 -0.87 11.63 22.29
C HIS A 706 -2.31 11.86 22.78
N MET A 707 -3.24 12.20 21.90
CA MET A 707 -4.66 12.37 22.24
C MET A 707 -5.28 11.10 22.82
N HIS A 708 -4.99 9.94 22.22
CA HIS A 708 -5.52 8.65 22.69
C HIS A 708 -5.10 8.34 24.13
N HIS A 709 -3.89 8.73 24.51
CA HIS A 709 -3.37 8.49 25.85
C HIS A 709 -3.73 9.59 26.85
N GLU A 710 -3.53 10.86 26.49
CA GLU A 710 -3.72 12.01 27.39
C GLU A 710 -5.19 12.33 27.65
N LEU A 711 -6.07 12.09 26.68
CA LEU A 711 -7.52 12.30 26.80
C LEU A 711 -8.28 11.04 27.24
N ALA A 712 -7.57 9.95 27.57
CA ALA A 712 -8.20 8.69 27.96
C ALA A 712 -9.17 8.87 29.13
N GLY A 713 -10.41 8.38 28.96
CA GLY A 713 -11.49 8.50 29.95
C GLY A 713 -12.26 9.83 29.91
N ARG A 714 -11.76 10.85 29.19
CA ARG A 714 -12.43 12.14 28.98
C ARG A 714 -12.94 12.30 27.54
N ALA A 715 -12.22 11.72 26.58
CA ALA A 715 -12.60 11.69 25.17
C ALA A 715 -12.22 10.35 24.53
N HIS A 716 -12.74 10.12 23.33
CA HIS A 716 -12.44 8.96 22.51
C HIS A 716 -12.06 9.41 21.10
N VAL A 717 -10.91 8.95 20.60
CA VAL A 717 -10.55 9.06 19.19
C VAL A 717 -11.44 8.14 18.38
N LEU A 718 -12.07 8.69 17.34
CA LEU A 718 -12.99 7.96 16.46
C LEU A 718 -12.37 7.69 15.09
N LEU A 719 -11.72 8.69 14.50
CA LEU A 719 -11.18 8.61 13.15
C LEU A 719 -9.97 9.52 12.98
N THR A 720 -9.21 9.27 11.92
CA THR A 720 -8.27 10.23 11.36
C THR A 720 -8.44 10.26 9.84
N VAL A 721 -8.50 11.46 9.28
CA VAL A 721 -8.69 11.71 7.85
C VAL A 721 -7.70 12.76 7.38
N HIS A 722 -6.79 12.35 6.50
CA HIS A 722 -5.68 13.21 6.05
C HIS A 722 -4.88 13.75 7.25
N ASP A 723 -4.89 15.06 7.45
CA ASP A 723 -4.11 15.74 8.48
C ASP A 723 -4.94 16.05 9.75
N SER A 724 -6.15 15.47 9.85
CA SER A 724 -7.13 15.68 10.92
C SER A 724 -7.35 14.47 11.84
N VAL A 725 -7.84 14.75 13.05
CA VAL A 725 -8.30 13.77 14.04
C VAL A 725 -9.72 14.12 14.48
N LEU A 726 -10.62 13.13 14.47
CA LEU A 726 -11.99 13.27 14.94
C LEU A 726 -12.13 12.54 16.29
N LEU A 727 -12.62 13.25 17.29
CA LEU A 727 -12.88 12.78 18.64
C LEU A 727 -14.39 12.86 18.96
N GLU A 728 -14.82 12.14 19.99
CA GLU A 728 -16.05 12.47 20.74
C GLU A 728 -15.76 12.55 22.24
N CYS A 729 -16.47 13.44 22.95
CA CYS A 729 -16.43 13.57 24.41
C CYS A 729 -17.80 14.01 24.96
N PRO A 730 -18.04 13.94 26.28
CA PRO A 730 -19.27 14.46 26.86
C PRO A 730 -19.46 15.93 26.49
N THR A 731 -20.70 16.30 26.13
CA THR A 731 -21.00 17.64 25.58
C THR A 731 -20.60 18.76 26.54
N GLU A 732 -20.72 18.54 27.85
CA GLU A 732 -20.32 19.49 28.88
C GLU A 732 -18.81 19.80 28.92
N HIS A 733 -17.97 18.93 28.34
CA HIS A 733 -16.50 19.06 28.32
C HIS A 733 -15.94 19.43 26.93
N VAL A 734 -16.81 19.67 25.94
CA VAL A 734 -16.40 19.80 24.53
C VAL A 734 -15.38 20.92 24.28
N GLU A 735 -15.56 22.09 24.90
CA GLU A 735 -14.64 23.22 24.72
C GLU A 735 -13.26 22.97 25.36
N GLU A 736 -13.25 22.37 26.55
CA GLU A 736 -12.02 22.04 27.28
C GLU A 736 -11.19 21.00 26.51
N VAL A 737 -11.84 19.92 26.08
CA VAL A 737 -11.21 18.85 25.31
C VAL A 737 -10.74 19.36 23.94
N ALA A 738 -11.49 20.24 23.28
CA ALA A 738 -11.08 20.84 22.00
C ALA A 738 -9.82 21.71 22.16
N LYS A 739 -9.77 22.56 23.21
CA LYS A 739 -8.58 23.36 23.54
C LYS A 739 -7.35 22.50 23.79
N GLU A 740 -7.50 21.45 24.59
CA GLU A 740 -6.41 20.52 24.87
C GLU A 740 -5.98 19.75 23.62
N GLY A 741 -6.93 19.32 22.79
CA GLY A 741 -6.64 18.67 21.52
C GLY A 741 -5.82 19.54 20.56
N VAL A 742 -6.18 20.82 20.42
CA VAL A 742 -5.38 21.79 19.64
C VAL A 742 -3.99 21.96 20.25
N ALA A 743 -3.89 22.13 21.56
CA ALA A 743 -2.60 22.24 22.23
C ALA A 743 -1.71 21.01 22.01
N ILE A 744 -2.27 19.80 22.06
CA ILE A 744 -1.56 18.54 21.75
C ILE A 744 -1.05 18.56 20.31
N MET A 745 -1.86 18.98 19.33
CA MET A 745 -1.42 19.06 17.93
C MET A 745 -0.29 20.07 17.74
N GLU A 746 -0.42 21.29 18.25
CA GLU A 746 0.61 22.31 18.10
C GLU A 746 1.92 21.87 18.78
N ARG A 747 1.83 21.34 20.00
CA ARG A 747 2.98 20.79 20.75
C ARG A 747 3.65 19.64 20.02
N THR A 748 2.88 18.72 19.45
CA THR A 748 3.43 17.58 18.70
C THR A 748 4.23 18.03 17.48
N GLY A 749 3.78 19.07 16.79
CA GLY A 749 4.53 19.67 15.70
C GLY A 749 5.87 20.25 16.16
N GLU A 750 5.86 20.98 17.29
CA GLU A 750 7.09 21.53 17.88
C GLU A 750 8.06 20.42 18.35
N GLU A 751 7.56 19.37 19.00
CA GLU A 751 8.38 18.25 19.49
C GLU A 751 9.11 17.53 18.35
N LEU A 752 8.42 17.29 17.22
CA LEU A 752 8.99 16.57 16.09
C LEU A 752 9.89 17.44 15.22
N TRP A 753 9.55 18.71 15.05
CA TRP A 753 10.12 19.56 13.99
C TRP A 753 10.86 20.78 14.51
N GLY A 754 10.68 21.15 15.77
CA GLY A 754 11.18 22.39 16.39
C GLY A 754 10.18 23.55 16.26
N SER A 755 10.50 24.68 16.90
CA SER A 755 9.60 25.84 17.02
C SER A 755 9.73 26.88 15.90
N LEU A 756 10.61 26.67 14.91
CA LEU A 756 10.85 27.64 13.83
C LEU A 756 9.59 27.91 13.00
N VAL A 757 8.86 26.85 12.65
CA VAL A 757 7.60 26.91 11.89
C VAL A 757 6.49 26.38 12.79
N PRO A 758 5.54 27.23 13.24
CA PRO A 758 4.46 26.78 14.13
C PRO A 758 3.49 25.86 13.38
N PHE A 759 3.17 24.68 13.90
CA PHE A 759 2.17 23.78 13.30
C PHE A 759 0.78 24.08 13.85
N LYS A 760 0.17 25.16 13.36
CA LYS A 760 -1.15 25.62 13.80
C LYS A 760 -2.25 24.59 13.52
N ALA A 761 -3.15 24.43 14.48
CA ALA A 761 -4.33 23.58 14.37
C ALA A 761 -5.61 24.36 14.72
N SER A 762 -6.74 23.91 14.21
CA SER A 762 -8.07 24.46 14.50
C SER A 762 -9.00 23.37 15.04
N ALA A 763 -10.10 23.78 15.68
CA ALA A 763 -11.14 22.88 16.16
C ALA A 763 -12.51 23.29 15.62
N GLU A 764 -13.28 22.31 15.17
CA GLU A 764 -14.70 22.44 14.91
C GLU A 764 -15.48 21.45 15.78
N VAL A 765 -16.64 21.86 16.32
CA VAL A 765 -17.43 21.05 17.26
C VAL A 765 -18.90 20.95 16.84
N GLY A 766 -19.57 19.87 17.24
CA GLY A 766 -21.00 19.68 17.01
C GLY A 766 -21.48 18.23 17.10
N GLU A 767 -22.78 18.01 16.93
CA GLU A 767 -23.37 16.67 17.03
C GLU A 767 -23.19 15.81 15.77
N ARG A 768 -22.95 16.45 14.62
CA ARG A 768 -22.85 15.80 13.30
C ARG A 768 -21.62 16.31 12.57
N TRP A 769 -20.92 15.41 11.91
CA TRP A 769 -19.67 15.76 11.23
C TRP A 769 -19.88 16.71 10.04
N GLY A 770 -20.99 16.59 9.31
CA GLY A 770 -21.27 17.49 8.19
C GLY A 770 -21.69 18.91 8.61
N SER A 771 -21.97 19.13 9.90
CA SER A 771 -22.56 20.36 10.45
C SER A 771 -21.75 20.93 11.62
N LEU A 772 -20.46 20.60 11.71
CA LEU A 772 -19.56 21.15 12.75
C LEU A 772 -19.42 22.66 12.59
N ARG A 773 -19.13 23.33 13.71
CA ARG A 773 -18.93 24.77 13.77
C ARG A 773 -17.56 25.06 14.33
N GLU A 774 -16.87 26.02 13.72
CA GLU A 774 -15.58 26.50 14.22
C GLU A 774 -15.73 26.99 15.66
N LEU A 775 -14.80 26.56 16.51
CA LEU A 775 -14.71 27.01 17.89
C LEU A 775 -13.65 28.12 17.95
N GLU A 776 -14.04 29.29 18.43
CA GLU A 776 -13.09 30.37 18.69
C GLU A 776 -12.24 30.00 19.92
N LEU A 777 -10.94 29.77 19.71
CA LEU A 777 -10.00 29.24 20.69
C LEU A 777 -8.99 30.27 21.21
#